data_AF-A0A5N5PGF9-F1
#
_entry.id   AF-A0A5N5PGF9-F1
#
_cell.length_a   1.000
_cell.length_b   1.000
_cell.length_c   1.000
_cell.angle_alpha   90.00
_cell.angle_beta   90.00
_cell.angle_gamma   90.00
#
_symmetry.space_group_name_H-M   'P 1'
#
loop_
_entity.id
_entity.type
_entity.pdbx_description
1 polymer ?
#
loop_
_entity_poly.entity_id
_entity_poly.type
_entity_poly.pdbx_seq_one_letter_code
_entity_poly.pdbx_strand_id
1 'polypeptide(L)'
;MRLLTAVLVGLLATQDVLARPSPDPKSPWVRHKSGRGKRHLTAALSKSAGIQRRDVNETASCSEAAATTIKAPKTNVWGSLTNDEAASVVAWLFAQEDLNLTISDDATAWDNSVLLVESMVPNKTDALGYIDGCKAPPKKYAHVVLNERASEFPTYTDILVGPLPIDNATTSWEPLTYPYNKENGGGKVRNIDADSDDTLYTEWLYVIGASVADITLELWNGTATGADNDTLDIWGIDPLWQDDDRIIRWDAFWNLPTDDFDAETLLPLGLYVMSDVTGRDPSKWSLEGWLYNSIFYNSTEAFREAFSSPGYLKNGPNVEGDWARTDQQGEILPKDDSYPPTTIAPSGSRFSVDPDQKYVEWMDWSFYIAFNRDTGMSLFDIRYKGKRLIYELGLQEALAHYAGNDPMQSGTSYLDTYYGFGPYAFELVSGYDCPAYATYLNTSFYVSETVHTHIDSICLFEFTGDYPMQRHSTGKYVSVTKNTYFVVRSVSTVGNYDYMFSYTFYIDGSIAVEVRASGYIQSTYFAKNEDYGFHINDFLSGSMHDHVLNWKVDWDILGTNNSVELMSLVPAAVEYPWSKGKKRNTMKLERSFVESEDESRFDWAANGATQVLVVNEDEKNEFGEMRGYRVLPYTGTVHLTVKNSSNLANAANWAGHDIQITKQKDTEPRAAHPYNSQDVNDPPVDFDKFFDGENLRKEDLVMWVNLGMHHVPHTGDLPNTVFTTAHTGIQFMPNNYFSMDQSRQTVNMVRIDYDNGTTSLVDTFGQKNSDGSCALEFEPAEPDLYGYTGDVVIRKFPYDPNNPYYDTESIV
;
A
#
# COMPACT_ATOMS: atom_id res chain seq x y z
N MET A 1 -19.39 37.27 72.03
CA MET A 1 -19.26 38.61 71.42
C MET A 1 -19.10 38.38 69.92
N ARG A 2 -19.99 38.99 69.12
CA ARG A 2 -20.06 39.13 67.64
C ARG A 2 -18.72 38.96 66.89
N LEU A 3 -18.60 38.55 65.62
CA LEU A 3 -19.40 38.05 64.48
C LEU A 3 -18.34 37.83 63.36
N LEU A 4 -18.46 36.83 62.49
CA LEU A 4 -18.26 36.89 61.02
C LEU A 4 -18.09 35.48 60.40
N THR A 5 -19.17 35.02 59.76
CA THR A 5 -19.28 34.45 58.39
C THR A 5 -17.98 34.12 57.62
N ALA A 6 -17.83 33.01 56.88
CA ALA A 6 -18.81 32.24 56.11
C ALA A 6 -18.36 30.78 55.80
N VAL A 7 -19.34 29.88 55.84
CA VAL A 7 -19.62 28.69 54.99
C VAL A 7 -18.44 27.89 54.41
N LEU A 8 -18.20 26.71 54.99
CA LEU A 8 -17.55 25.55 54.37
C LEU A 8 -18.62 24.45 54.27
N VAL A 9 -19.02 24.05 53.08
CA VAL A 9 -19.77 22.80 52.83
C VAL A 9 -19.01 22.06 51.74
N GLY A 10 -18.42 20.95 52.14
CA GLY A 10 -17.75 20.02 51.24
C GLY A 10 -18.76 19.27 50.38
N LEU A 11 -18.34 19.01 49.14
CA LEU A 11 -18.92 18.00 48.26
C LEU A 11 -17.76 17.30 47.57
N LEU A 12 -17.86 15.98 47.58
CA LEU A 12 -16.92 15.00 47.05
C LEU A 12 -16.56 15.32 45.59
N ALA A 13 -15.27 15.44 45.30
CA ALA A 13 -14.73 15.30 43.96
C ALA A 13 -14.02 13.93 43.92
N THR A 14 -14.67 12.98 43.26
CA THR A 14 -14.05 11.77 42.73
C THR A 14 -12.95 12.19 41.76
N GLN A 15 -11.72 11.75 42.02
CA GLN A 15 -10.65 11.83 41.04
C GLN A 15 -10.97 10.81 39.95
N ASP A 16 -11.53 11.27 38.83
CA ASP A 16 -11.52 10.51 37.59
C ASP A 16 -10.08 10.50 37.08
N VAL A 17 -9.37 9.42 37.41
CA VAL A 17 -8.13 9.03 36.73
C VAL A 17 -8.55 8.52 35.36
N LEU A 18 -8.51 9.39 34.36
CA LEU A 18 -8.64 8.99 32.96
C LEU A 18 -7.32 8.32 32.56
N ALA A 19 -7.26 6.99 32.70
CA ALA A 19 -6.33 6.18 31.93
C ALA A 19 -6.70 6.34 30.44
N ARG A 20 -5.71 6.69 29.61
CA ARG A 20 -5.86 6.80 28.16
C ARG A 20 -5.54 5.44 27.52
N PRO A 21 -6.39 4.92 26.61
CA PRO A 21 -6.07 3.83 25.71
C PRO A 21 -4.89 4.15 24.78
N SER A 22 -4.07 3.15 24.47
CA SER A 22 -3.09 3.08 23.37
C SER A 22 -3.46 1.86 22.50
N PRO A 23 -3.45 1.92 21.16
CA PRO A 23 -2.23 2.06 20.35
C PRO A 23 -2.19 3.41 19.67
N ASP A 24 -1.24 4.24 20.05
CA ASP A 24 -0.89 5.44 19.27
C ASP A 24 0.00 5.02 18.09
N PRO A 25 -0.13 5.70 16.95
CA PRO A 25 0.76 5.49 15.83
C PRO A 25 2.15 6.04 16.08
N LYS A 26 3.09 5.53 15.29
CA LYS A 26 4.49 5.93 15.30
C LYS A 26 4.76 7.40 14.98
N SER A 27 3.80 8.11 14.39
CA SER A 27 4.00 9.51 14.02
C SER A 27 3.27 10.46 15.00
N PRO A 28 4.00 11.24 15.81
CA PRO A 28 3.40 12.15 16.80
C PRO A 28 2.58 13.31 16.23
N TRP A 29 2.66 13.65 14.93
CA TRP A 29 1.78 14.64 14.27
C TRP A 29 0.28 14.29 14.28
N VAL A 30 -0.05 13.01 14.49
CA VAL A 30 -1.43 12.53 14.69
C VAL A 30 -1.98 12.93 16.07
N ARG A 31 -1.11 13.33 17.01
CA ARG A 31 -1.46 13.64 18.40
C ARG A 31 -2.16 14.99 18.59
N HIS A 32 -2.60 15.66 17.53
CA HIS A 32 -3.42 16.86 17.64
C HIS A 32 -4.74 16.54 18.36
N LYS A 33 -4.76 16.77 19.69
CA LYS A 33 -5.95 16.70 20.54
C LYS A 33 -6.96 17.79 20.16
N SER A 34 -7.72 17.55 19.10
CA SER A 34 -9.03 18.15 18.94
C SER A 34 -10.01 17.32 19.77
N GLY A 35 -10.31 17.77 20.99
CA GLY A 35 -11.28 17.10 21.84
C GLY A 35 -12.68 17.13 21.21
N ARG A 36 -13.08 16.08 20.49
CA ARG A 36 -14.46 15.88 20.00
C ARG A 36 -14.86 14.41 20.05
N GLY A 37 -15.77 14.10 20.98
CA GLY A 37 -16.12 12.75 21.37
C GLY A 37 -16.89 11.91 20.33
N LYS A 38 -16.87 10.60 20.60
CA LYS A 38 -17.66 9.53 19.97
C LYS A 38 -19.05 10.04 19.56
N ARG A 39 -19.28 10.15 18.25
CA ARG A 39 -20.62 10.47 17.71
C ARG A 39 -21.39 9.16 17.54
N HIS A 40 -22.33 8.91 18.45
CA HIS A 40 -23.24 7.78 18.35
C HIS A 40 -24.15 7.88 17.11
N LEU A 41 -24.36 6.74 16.46
CA LEU A 41 -25.15 6.59 15.26
C LEU A 41 -26.66 6.74 15.55
N THR A 42 -27.15 7.97 15.71
CA THR A 42 -28.59 8.26 15.55
C THR A 42 -28.85 8.70 14.12
N ALA A 43 -29.28 7.73 13.28
CA ALA A 43 -29.91 7.89 11.96
C ALA A 43 -29.06 7.72 10.67
N ALA A 44 -28.12 6.77 10.60
CA ALA A 44 -27.50 6.38 9.31
C ALA A 44 -28.03 5.06 8.69
N LEU A 45 -28.89 4.28 9.37
CA LEU A 45 -29.38 2.99 8.85
C LEU A 45 -30.86 2.98 8.41
N SER A 46 -31.47 4.13 8.15
CA SER A 46 -32.84 4.19 7.62
C SER A 46 -33.01 5.16 6.44
N LYS A 47 -32.24 4.99 5.38
CA LYS A 47 -32.61 5.52 4.05
C LYS A 47 -32.29 4.53 2.92
N SER A 48 -32.83 3.32 3.05
CA SER A 48 -33.05 2.41 1.91
C SER A 48 -34.56 2.29 1.63
N ALA A 49 -35.24 3.40 1.38
CA ALA A 49 -36.60 3.38 0.81
C ALA A 49 -37.06 4.79 0.42
N GLY A 50 -37.28 5.01 -0.88
CA GLY A 50 -38.16 6.08 -1.34
C GLY A 50 -37.60 6.95 -2.47
N ILE A 51 -37.32 6.37 -3.63
CA ILE A 51 -37.28 7.15 -4.87
C ILE A 51 -38.73 7.53 -5.22
N GLN A 52 -39.13 8.78 -4.95
CA GLN A 52 -40.36 9.35 -5.52
C GLN A 52 -40.10 9.75 -6.97
N ARG A 53 -40.70 9.00 -7.91
CA ARG A 53 -40.79 9.37 -9.32
C ARG A 53 -41.63 10.65 -9.47
N ARG A 54 -41.06 11.69 -10.07
CA ARG A 54 -41.82 12.75 -10.74
C ARG A 54 -42.13 12.28 -12.15
N ASP A 55 -43.42 12.31 -12.51
CA ASP A 55 -43.87 12.10 -13.88
C ASP A 55 -43.41 13.28 -14.77
N VAL A 56 -42.49 13.02 -15.70
CA VAL A 56 -42.19 13.89 -16.84
C VAL A 56 -42.00 13.01 -18.08
N ASN A 57 -42.57 13.48 -19.19
CA ASN A 57 -42.78 12.80 -20.48
C ASN A 57 -41.67 11.83 -20.95
N GLU A 58 -42.11 10.68 -21.45
CA GLU A 58 -41.29 9.59 -22.01
C GLU A 58 -40.39 10.04 -23.18
N THR A 59 -39.10 10.22 -22.88
CA THR A 59 -37.99 9.86 -23.77
C THR A 59 -37.23 8.71 -23.11
N ALA A 60 -36.89 7.66 -23.86
CA ALA A 60 -36.21 6.48 -23.30
C ALA A 60 -34.84 6.88 -22.70
N SER A 61 -34.75 6.95 -21.38
CA SER A 61 -33.50 7.17 -20.63
C SER A 61 -32.56 5.98 -20.80
N CYS A 62 -31.25 6.23 -20.87
CA CYS A 62 -30.25 5.17 -20.89
C CYS A 62 -30.31 4.39 -19.58
N SER A 63 -30.23 3.05 -19.64
CA SER A 63 -30.30 2.20 -18.46
C SER A 63 -28.96 2.24 -17.71
N GLU A 64 -28.91 2.93 -16.57
CA GLU A 64 -27.85 2.80 -15.58
C GLU A 64 -28.01 1.48 -14.82
N ALA A 65 -27.53 0.39 -15.41
CA ALA A 65 -27.49 -0.90 -14.72
C ALA A 65 -26.27 -0.96 -13.80
N ALA A 66 -26.48 -1.23 -12.51
CA ALA A 66 -25.40 -1.63 -11.61
C ALA A 66 -24.73 -2.93 -12.08
N ALA A 67 -23.56 -3.25 -11.55
CA ALA A 67 -22.90 -4.53 -11.82
C ALA A 67 -23.85 -5.71 -11.57
N THR A 68 -23.82 -6.70 -12.45
CA THR A 68 -24.73 -7.85 -12.33
C THR A 68 -24.34 -8.69 -11.11
N THR A 69 -25.26 -8.91 -10.18
CA THR A 69 -24.98 -9.81 -9.05
C THR A 69 -24.92 -11.25 -9.52
N ILE A 70 -23.81 -11.93 -9.21
CA ILE A 70 -23.59 -13.36 -9.50
C ILE A 70 -23.27 -14.12 -8.23
N LYS A 71 -23.15 -15.44 -8.34
CA LYS A 71 -22.66 -16.30 -7.26
C LYS A 71 -21.31 -16.87 -7.67
N ALA A 72 -20.29 -16.67 -6.82
CA ALA A 72 -18.97 -17.21 -7.05
C ALA A 72 -19.02 -18.75 -7.16
N PRO A 73 -18.18 -19.36 -8.02
CA PRO A 73 -18.17 -20.82 -8.20
C PRO A 73 -17.72 -21.58 -6.95
N LYS A 74 -16.93 -20.93 -6.09
CA LYS A 74 -16.40 -21.45 -4.83
C LYS A 74 -16.47 -20.34 -3.78
N THR A 75 -16.51 -20.73 -2.51
CA THR A 75 -16.29 -19.79 -1.40
C THR A 75 -14.90 -19.16 -1.50
N ASN A 76 -14.80 -17.86 -1.22
CA ASN A 76 -13.53 -17.16 -1.11
C ASN A 76 -12.78 -17.61 0.15
N VAL A 77 -11.78 -18.48 -0.01
CA VAL A 77 -10.98 -19.03 1.09
C VAL A 77 -9.82 -18.12 1.51
N TRP A 78 -9.60 -17.04 0.77
CA TRP A 78 -8.57 -16.02 1.02
C TRP A 78 -9.16 -14.73 1.62
N GLY A 79 -10.49 -14.66 1.74
CA GLY A 79 -11.20 -13.51 2.28
C GLY A 79 -11.03 -13.33 3.78
N SER A 80 -11.35 -12.13 4.25
CA SER A 80 -11.23 -11.73 5.66
C SER A 80 -12.08 -12.57 6.62
N LEU A 81 -11.82 -12.45 7.92
CA LEU A 81 -12.72 -12.98 8.94
C LEU A 81 -14.05 -12.21 8.90
N THR A 82 -15.15 -12.92 9.11
CA THR A 82 -16.42 -12.27 9.38
C THR A 82 -16.37 -11.59 10.75
N ASN A 83 -17.27 -10.61 10.96
CA ASN A 83 -17.39 -9.92 12.25
C ASN A 83 -17.62 -10.88 13.43
N ASP A 84 -18.39 -11.95 13.22
CA ASP A 84 -18.65 -12.98 14.23
C ASP A 84 -17.42 -13.86 14.49
N GLU A 85 -16.70 -14.27 13.42
CA GLU A 85 -15.46 -15.03 13.55
C GLU A 85 -14.41 -14.23 14.33
N ALA A 86 -14.15 -12.98 13.95
CA ALA A 86 -13.22 -12.09 14.63
C ALA A 86 -13.60 -11.91 16.12
N ALA A 87 -14.87 -11.61 16.41
CA ALA A 87 -15.35 -11.50 17.80
C ALA A 87 -15.15 -12.79 18.60
N SER A 88 -15.41 -13.95 18.00
CA SER A 88 -15.23 -15.24 18.66
C SER A 88 -13.77 -15.56 18.97
N VAL A 89 -12.84 -15.23 18.05
CA VAL A 89 -11.40 -15.40 18.25
C VAL A 89 -10.90 -14.50 19.37
N VAL A 90 -11.25 -13.21 19.34
CA VAL A 90 -10.83 -12.24 20.37
C VAL A 90 -11.36 -12.65 21.74
N ALA A 91 -12.64 -13.00 21.85
CA ALA A 91 -13.21 -13.48 23.11
C ALA A 91 -12.55 -14.76 23.63
N TRP A 92 -12.16 -15.67 22.73
CA TRP A 92 -11.45 -16.90 23.09
C TRP A 92 -10.02 -16.62 23.56
N LEU A 93 -9.30 -15.68 22.93
CA LEU A 93 -7.95 -15.26 23.33
C LEU A 93 -7.94 -14.69 24.76
N PHE A 94 -8.84 -13.76 25.08
CA PHE A 94 -8.95 -13.20 26.44
C PHE A 94 -9.38 -14.22 27.51
N ALA A 95 -9.86 -15.40 27.11
CA ALA A 95 -10.15 -16.50 28.02
C ALA A 95 -8.94 -17.41 28.31
N GLN A 96 -7.83 -17.25 27.57
CA GLN A 96 -6.61 -18.02 27.79
C GLN A 96 -5.75 -17.35 28.87
N GLU A 97 -5.81 -17.87 30.10
CA GLU A 97 -5.10 -17.32 31.26
C GLU A 97 -3.57 -17.27 31.06
N ASP A 98 -3.01 -18.19 30.27
CA ASP A 98 -1.58 -18.28 29.97
C ASP A 98 -1.06 -17.15 29.06
N LEU A 99 -1.93 -16.48 28.29
CA LEU A 99 -1.54 -15.34 27.44
C LEU A 99 -1.44 -14.01 28.22
N ASN A 100 -2.08 -13.92 29.40
CA ASN A 100 -2.07 -12.74 30.28
C ASN A 100 -2.40 -11.43 29.52
N LEU A 101 -3.50 -11.42 28.76
CA LEU A 101 -3.88 -10.31 27.90
C LEU A 101 -4.66 -9.22 28.67
N THR A 102 -4.33 -7.97 28.38
CA THR A 102 -5.04 -6.77 28.80
C THR A 102 -5.72 -6.14 27.58
N ILE A 103 -6.97 -5.69 27.75
CA ILE A 103 -7.71 -4.99 26.69
C ILE A 103 -6.98 -3.69 26.37
N SER A 104 -6.92 -3.31 25.10
CA SER A 104 -6.15 -2.16 24.61
C SER A 104 -6.53 -0.84 25.29
N ASP A 105 -7.80 -0.69 25.71
CA ASP A 105 -8.26 0.47 26.47
C ASP A 105 -7.60 0.63 27.85
N ASP A 106 -7.20 -0.48 28.46
CA ASP A 106 -6.61 -0.54 29.80
C ASP A 106 -5.10 -0.86 29.75
N ALA A 107 -4.58 -1.23 28.57
CA ALA A 107 -3.21 -1.70 28.38
C ALA A 107 -2.21 -0.54 28.46
N THR A 108 -1.11 -0.77 29.16
CA THR A 108 0.03 0.14 29.25
C THR A 108 1.19 -0.38 28.39
N ALA A 109 2.31 0.36 28.40
CA ALA A 109 3.58 -0.12 27.84
C ALA A 109 4.10 -1.41 28.52
N TRP A 110 3.49 -1.89 29.61
CA TRP A 110 3.94 -3.08 30.35
C TRP A 110 2.89 -4.21 30.39
N ASP A 111 1.95 -4.18 29.46
CA ASP A 111 0.90 -5.20 29.31
C ASP A 111 1.07 -6.00 28.01
N ASN A 112 0.44 -7.17 27.94
CA ASN A 112 0.30 -7.92 26.69
C ASN A 112 -1.04 -7.58 26.06
N SER A 113 -1.08 -7.27 24.76
CA SER A 113 -2.32 -6.94 24.05
C SER A 113 -2.44 -7.70 22.72
N VAL A 114 -3.65 -7.74 22.17
CA VAL A 114 -3.91 -8.33 20.85
C VAL A 114 -3.79 -7.25 19.79
N LEU A 115 -2.76 -7.33 18.96
CA LEU A 115 -2.46 -6.31 17.96
C LEU A 115 -3.18 -6.58 16.64
N LEU A 116 -3.26 -7.84 16.22
CA LEU A 116 -3.87 -8.25 14.96
C LEU A 116 -4.73 -9.51 15.14
N VAL A 117 -5.87 -9.54 14.47
CA VAL A 117 -6.67 -10.76 14.26
C VAL A 117 -7.18 -10.74 12.81
N GLU A 118 -6.68 -11.66 11.99
CA GLU A 118 -7.07 -11.78 10.59
C GLU A 118 -7.17 -13.24 10.13
N SER A 119 -7.63 -13.46 8.90
CA SER A 119 -7.75 -14.82 8.37
C SER A 119 -6.37 -15.32 7.92
N MET A 120 -5.98 -16.51 8.37
CA MET A 120 -4.79 -17.16 7.84
C MET A 120 -5.07 -17.65 6.42
N VAL A 121 -4.25 -17.20 5.46
CA VAL A 121 -4.32 -17.63 4.07
C VAL A 121 -4.02 -19.14 3.99
N PRO A 122 -4.87 -19.96 3.35
CA PRO A 122 -4.62 -21.39 3.25
C PRO A 122 -3.45 -21.68 2.30
N ASN A 123 -2.71 -22.74 2.59
CA ASN A 123 -1.69 -23.30 1.72
C ASN A 123 -2.22 -23.53 0.29
N LYS A 124 -1.41 -23.22 -0.73
CA LYS A 124 -1.76 -23.35 -2.15
C LYS A 124 -2.21 -24.76 -2.48
N THR A 125 -1.53 -25.77 -1.94
CA THR A 125 -1.88 -27.19 -2.14
C THR A 125 -3.31 -27.54 -1.72
N ASP A 126 -3.78 -26.99 -0.60
CA ASP A 126 -5.13 -27.22 -0.09
C ASP A 126 -6.17 -26.40 -0.84
N ALA A 127 -5.85 -25.13 -1.12
CA ALA A 127 -6.70 -24.25 -1.93
C ALA A 127 -6.94 -24.81 -3.34
N LEU A 128 -5.89 -25.21 -4.06
CA LEU A 128 -5.99 -25.83 -5.39
C LEU A 128 -6.82 -27.12 -5.36
N GLY A 129 -6.62 -27.96 -4.34
CA GLY A 129 -7.41 -29.18 -4.15
C GLY A 129 -8.92 -28.92 -4.00
N TYR A 130 -9.30 -27.76 -3.48
CA TYR A 130 -10.69 -27.31 -3.34
C TYR A 130 -11.22 -26.61 -4.60
N ILE A 131 -10.49 -25.64 -5.17
CA ILE A 131 -11.01 -24.81 -6.26
C ILE A 131 -11.02 -25.54 -7.61
N ASP A 132 -10.03 -26.38 -7.88
CA ASP A 132 -9.97 -27.19 -9.11
C ASP A 132 -10.50 -28.62 -8.91
N GLY A 133 -10.54 -29.08 -7.66
CA GLY A 133 -10.91 -30.44 -7.30
C GLY A 133 -12.29 -30.58 -6.66
N CYS A 134 -12.46 -31.73 -6.02
CA CYS A 134 -13.64 -32.10 -5.24
C CYS A 134 -13.34 -32.16 -3.73
N LYS A 135 -12.17 -31.66 -3.28
CA LYS A 135 -11.89 -31.59 -1.83
C LYS A 135 -12.85 -30.61 -1.16
N ALA A 136 -13.06 -30.78 0.14
CA ALA A 136 -13.75 -29.80 0.98
C ALA A 136 -12.95 -28.50 1.05
N PRO A 137 -13.59 -27.35 1.34
CA PRO A 137 -12.87 -26.10 1.59
C PRO A 137 -11.82 -26.30 2.70
N PRO A 138 -10.63 -25.68 2.61
CA PRO A 138 -9.64 -25.70 3.67
C PRO A 138 -10.24 -25.25 5.01
N LYS A 139 -9.78 -25.85 6.11
CA LYS A 139 -10.16 -25.36 7.44
C LYS A 139 -9.65 -23.94 7.60
N LYS A 140 -10.50 -23.05 8.10
CA LYS A 140 -10.14 -21.66 8.37
C LYS A 140 -9.42 -21.57 9.71
N TYR A 141 -8.35 -20.79 9.77
CA TYR A 141 -7.62 -20.43 10.98
C TYR A 141 -7.47 -18.91 11.02
N ALA A 142 -7.26 -18.35 12.20
CA ALA A 142 -6.90 -16.95 12.37
C ALA A 142 -5.40 -16.81 12.57
N HIS A 143 -4.79 -15.87 11.86
CA HIS A 143 -3.47 -15.33 12.17
C HIS A 143 -3.66 -14.21 13.21
N VAL A 144 -2.93 -14.30 14.31
CA VAL A 144 -3.02 -13.37 15.43
C VAL A 144 -1.63 -12.90 15.80
N VAL A 145 -1.46 -11.59 16.01
CA VAL A 145 -0.23 -11.01 16.55
C VAL A 145 -0.50 -10.51 17.95
N LEU A 146 0.32 -10.94 18.90
CA LEU A 146 0.35 -10.42 20.26
C LEU A 146 1.49 -9.41 20.41
N ASN A 147 1.21 -8.28 21.04
CA ASN A 147 2.23 -7.34 21.49
C ASN A 147 2.54 -7.63 22.96
N GLU A 148 3.57 -8.44 23.23
CA GLU A 148 3.93 -8.89 24.56
C GLU A 148 4.91 -7.89 25.22
N ARG A 149 4.38 -6.87 25.92
CA ARG A 149 5.21 -5.85 26.57
C ARG A 149 5.35 -6.03 28.08
N ALA A 150 4.74 -7.04 28.69
CA ALA A 150 4.91 -7.38 30.11
C ALA A 150 6.28 -8.02 30.43
N SER A 151 7.35 -7.44 29.89
CA SER A 151 8.73 -7.96 29.92
C SER A 151 9.74 -6.82 29.72
N GLU A 152 10.94 -6.97 30.29
CA GLU A 152 12.10 -6.13 29.95
C GLU A 152 12.60 -6.40 28.52
N PHE A 153 12.24 -7.55 27.94
CA PHE A 153 12.52 -7.96 26.57
C PHE A 153 11.19 -8.14 25.82
N PRO A 154 10.53 -7.05 25.40
CA PRO A 154 9.22 -7.08 24.77
C PRO A 154 9.31 -7.68 23.36
N THR A 155 8.26 -8.36 22.92
CA THR A 155 8.21 -9.06 21.61
C THR A 155 6.86 -8.91 20.93
N TYR A 156 6.87 -8.89 19.60
CA TYR A 156 5.72 -9.28 18.80
C TYR A 156 5.74 -10.80 18.63
N THR A 157 4.59 -11.45 18.78
CA THR A 157 4.44 -12.90 18.69
C THR A 157 3.28 -13.26 17.77
N ASP A 158 3.59 -13.89 16.64
CA ASP A 158 2.64 -14.45 15.68
C ASP A 158 2.16 -15.84 16.14
N ILE A 159 0.85 -16.04 16.22
CA ILE A 159 0.22 -17.30 16.58
C ILE A 159 -0.89 -17.66 15.59
N LEU A 160 -1.13 -18.97 15.45
CA LEU A 160 -2.23 -19.52 14.69
C LEU A 160 -3.34 -19.96 15.66
N VAL A 161 -4.55 -19.45 15.49
CA VAL A 161 -5.73 -19.82 16.31
C VAL A 161 -6.73 -20.57 15.44
N GLY A 162 -7.13 -21.77 15.87
CA GLY A 162 -8.19 -22.50 15.18
C GLY A 162 -8.18 -24.00 15.47
N PRO A 163 -8.91 -24.78 14.66
CA PRO A 163 -9.70 -24.35 13.50
C PRO A 163 -10.94 -23.51 13.90
N LEU A 164 -11.47 -22.74 12.95
CA LEU A 164 -12.72 -21.98 13.05
C LEU A 164 -13.91 -22.76 12.45
N PRO A 165 -15.15 -22.54 12.94
CA PRO A 165 -15.53 -21.66 14.06
C PRO A 165 -15.01 -22.17 15.40
N ILE A 166 -14.88 -21.27 16.39
CA ILE A 166 -14.35 -21.59 17.72
C ILE A 166 -15.15 -22.71 18.38
N ASP A 167 -14.46 -23.76 18.80
CA ASP A 167 -14.97 -24.86 19.61
C ASP A 167 -13.91 -25.18 20.69
N ASN A 168 -14.24 -24.95 21.96
CA ASN A 168 -13.33 -25.18 23.09
C ASN A 168 -12.78 -26.62 23.18
N ALA A 169 -13.40 -27.60 22.50
CA ALA A 169 -12.89 -28.97 22.46
C ALA A 169 -11.79 -29.19 21.41
N THR A 170 -11.72 -28.34 20.36
CA THR A 170 -10.81 -28.54 19.22
C THR A 170 -9.95 -27.33 18.87
N THR A 171 -10.39 -26.13 19.24
CA THR A 171 -9.65 -24.90 19.01
C THR A 171 -8.49 -24.81 19.99
N SER A 172 -7.31 -24.58 19.44
CA SER A 172 -6.08 -24.28 20.19
C SER A 172 -5.37 -23.10 19.54
N TRP A 173 -4.34 -22.61 20.21
CA TRP A 173 -3.36 -21.72 19.62
C TRP A 173 -2.00 -22.42 19.58
N GLU A 174 -1.20 -22.11 18.55
CA GLU A 174 0.20 -22.53 18.47
C GLU A 174 1.03 -21.39 17.86
N PRO A 175 2.35 -21.30 18.16
CA PRO A 175 3.21 -20.33 17.50
C PRO A 175 3.20 -20.51 15.99
N LEU A 176 3.02 -19.43 15.24
CA LEU A 176 3.09 -19.45 13.79
C LEU A 176 4.54 -19.32 13.36
N THR A 177 5.14 -20.40 12.84
CA THR A 177 6.58 -20.40 12.52
C THR A 177 6.90 -20.82 11.10
N TYR A 178 6.04 -21.61 10.47
CA TYR A 178 6.33 -22.16 9.14
C TYR A 178 6.47 -21.12 8.01
N PRO A 179 5.85 -19.92 8.05
CA PRO A 179 5.99 -18.95 6.97
C PRO A 179 7.18 -18.00 7.15
N TYR A 180 8.01 -18.21 8.18
CA TYR A 180 9.11 -17.33 8.59
C TYR A 180 10.44 -18.10 8.61
N ASN A 181 11.54 -17.40 8.39
CA ASN A 181 12.88 -17.99 8.28
C ASN A 181 13.91 -17.36 9.25
N LYS A 182 13.44 -16.60 10.25
CA LYS A 182 14.24 -16.13 11.39
C LYS A 182 14.78 -17.30 12.21
N GLU A 183 16.07 -17.22 12.57
CA GLU A 183 16.72 -18.28 13.34
C GLU A 183 16.22 -18.28 14.80
N ASN A 184 15.77 -19.44 15.28
CA ASN A 184 15.27 -19.61 16.65
C ASN A 184 14.15 -18.62 17.06
N GLY A 185 13.46 -18.00 16.10
CA GLY A 185 12.46 -16.97 16.37
C GLY A 185 11.20 -17.52 17.03
N GLY A 186 10.79 -18.74 16.71
CA GLY A 186 9.61 -19.36 17.33
C GLY A 186 8.31 -18.57 17.12
N GLY A 187 8.21 -17.81 16.02
CA GLY A 187 7.09 -16.90 15.74
C GLY A 187 7.22 -15.57 16.49
N LYS A 188 8.41 -15.21 16.97
CA LYS A 188 8.66 -13.99 17.74
C LYS A 188 9.74 -13.12 17.13
N VAL A 189 9.59 -11.81 17.33
CA VAL A 189 10.61 -10.79 17.08
C VAL A 189 10.55 -9.74 18.19
N ARG A 190 11.70 -9.17 18.56
CA ARG A 190 11.74 -8.11 19.57
C ARG A 190 10.89 -6.91 19.16
N ASN A 191 10.35 -6.20 20.14
CA ASN A 191 9.69 -4.91 19.94
C ASN A 191 10.64 -3.82 20.46
N ILE A 192 11.41 -3.19 19.56
CA ILE A 192 12.39 -2.16 19.95
C ILE A 192 11.75 -0.80 20.25
N ASP A 193 10.46 -0.67 19.93
CA ASP A 193 9.66 0.55 20.10
C ASP A 193 8.64 0.43 21.24
N ALA A 194 8.79 -0.53 22.16
CA ALA A 194 7.76 -0.85 23.16
C ALA A 194 7.35 0.31 24.10
N ASP A 195 8.20 1.35 24.21
CA ASP A 195 8.02 2.54 25.06
C ASP A 195 7.67 3.81 24.26
N SER A 196 7.30 3.68 22.98
CA SER A 196 6.99 4.80 22.06
C SER A 196 5.79 5.68 22.47
N ASP A 197 4.85 5.11 23.23
CA ASP A 197 3.52 5.70 23.38
C ASP A 197 3.47 6.85 24.39
N ASP A 198 4.26 6.79 25.47
CA ASP A 198 4.26 7.84 26.52
C ASP A 198 5.66 8.04 27.11
N THR A 199 6.29 6.96 27.60
CA THR A 199 7.57 7.03 28.32
C THR A 199 8.71 7.66 27.50
N LEU A 200 8.86 7.28 26.22
CA LEU A 200 9.84 7.90 25.33
C LEU A 200 9.67 9.42 25.25
N TYR A 201 8.45 9.91 25.17
CA TYR A 201 8.19 11.33 25.02
C TYR A 201 8.30 12.07 26.35
N THR A 202 7.56 11.63 27.37
CA THR A 202 7.43 12.35 28.64
C THR A 202 8.69 12.31 29.50
N GLU A 203 9.42 11.18 29.49
CA GLU A 203 10.62 11.00 30.31
C GLU A 203 11.92 11.30 29.54
N TRP A 204 11.86 11.46 28.21
CA TRP A 204 13.05 11.66 27.39
C TRP A 204 12.95 12.81 26.38
N LEU A 205 12.21 12.67 25.28
CA LEU A 205 12.23 13.66 24.19
C LEU A 205 11.74 15.05 24.62
N TYR A 206 10.67 15.15 25.41
CA TYR A 206 10.20 16.42 25.94
C TYR A 206 11.09 16.99 27.04
N VAL A 207 11.78 16.14 27.80
CA VAL A 207 12.82 16.58 28.75
C VAL A 207 14.00 17.20 27.99
N ILE A 208 14.42 16.57 26.89
CA ILE A 208 15.43 17.08 25.96
C ILE A 208 14.96 18.41 25.35
N GLY A 209 13.75 18.47 24.80
CA GLY A 209 13.17 19.69 24.23
C GLY A 209 13.09 20.84 25.25
N ALA A 210 12.66 20.56 26.48
CA ALA A 210 12.67 21.54 27.58
C ALA A 210 14.09 22.01 27.92
N SER A 211 15.09 21.13 27.82
CA SER A 211 16.50 21.46 28.11
C SER A 211 17.12 22.43 27.10
N VAL A 212 16.49 22.65 25.94
CA VAL A 212 16.93 23.59 24.89
C VAL A 212 15.82 24.59 24.49
N ALA A 213 14.76 24.73 25.28
CA ALA A 213 13.60 25.55 24.93
C ALA A 213 13.94 27.04 24.70
N ASP A 214 14.92 27.60 25.40
CA ASP A 214 15.42 28.95 25.14
C ASP A 214 16.09 29.08 23.76
N ILE A 215 16.79 28.04 23.31
CA ILE A 215 17.38 27.97 21.96
C ILE A 215 16.29 27.87 20.91
N THR A 216 15.31 26.96 21.08
CA THR A 216 14.23 26.79 20.10
C THR A 216 13.31 28.01 20.02
N LEU A 217 13.08 28.69 21.15
CA LEU A 217 12.38 29.98 21.18
C LEU A 217 13.17 31.08 20.46
N GLU A 218 14.50 31.13 20.62
CA GLU A 218 15.31 32.12 19.91
C GLU A 218 15.40 31.84 18.40
N LEU A 219 15.47 30.57 18.00
CA LEU A 219 15.58 30.17 16.59
C LEU A 219 14.26 30.30 15.83
N TRP A 220 13.16 29.82 16.43
CA TRP A 220 11.91 29.59 15.70
C TRP A 220 10.67 30.06 16.46
N ASN A 221 10.83 30.66 17.64
CA ASN A 221 9.72 31.09 18.49
C ASN A 221 8.75 29.95 18.87
N GLY A 222 9.29 28.74 19.08
CA GLY A 222 8.51 27.54 19.41
C GLY A 222 9.19 26.63 20.44
N THR A 223 8.41 25.71 21.01
CA THR A 223 8.87 24.70 21.97
C THR A 223 8.21 23.35 21.70
N ALA A 224 8.91 22.27 22.11
CA ALA A 224 8.40 20.90 22.21
C ALA A 224 8.73 20.38 23.62
N THR A 225 7.76 20.45 24.53
CA THR A 225 7.92 20.17 25.97
C THR A 225 6.84 19.26 26.54
N GLY A 226 5.92 18.77 25.69
CA GLY A 226 4.71 18.05 26.09
C GLY A 226 3.60 18.96 26.63
N ALA A 227 3.69 20.28 26.37
CA ALA A 227 2.72 21.26 26.84
C ALA A 227 1.65 21.53 25.77
N ASP A 228 0.43 21.87 26.20
CA ASP A 228 -0.70 22.18 25.28
C ASP A 228 -0.42 23.34 24.31
N ASN A 229 0.59 24.17 24.61
CA ASN A 229 0.99 25.32 23.80
C ASN A 229 2.26 25.07 22.98
N ASP A 230 2.71 23.82 22.87
CA ASP A 230 3.81 23.46 21.98
C ASP A 230 3.44 23.78 20.54
N THR A 231 4.45 24.20 19.78
CA THR A 231 4.33 24.54 18.36
C THR A 231 5.33 23.77 17.51
N LEU A 232 6.12 22.91 18.16
CA LEU A 232 7.14 22.08 17.53
C LEU A 232 6.87 20.63 17.89
N ASP A 233 7.29 19.72 17.02
CA ASP A 233 7.31 18.28 17.28
C ASP A 233 8.74 17.72 17.23
N ILE A 234 8.94 16.54 17.82
CA ILE A 234 10.19 15.79 17.81
C ILE A 234 9.92 14.35 17.42
N TRP A 235 10.43 13.95 16.26
CA TRP A 235 10.41 12.56 15.78
C TRP A 235 11.57 12.31 14.82
N GLY A 236 11.81 11.04 14.52
CA GLY A 236 13.09 10.60 14.00
C GLY A 236 13.04 9.45 13.01
N ILE A 237 14.14 8.72 12.97
CA ILE A 237 14.40 7.63 12.01
C ILE A 237 13.49 6.42 12.22
N ASP A 238 13.21 5.72 11.12
CA ASP A 238 12.69 4.36 11.06
C ASP A 238 13.43 3.61 9.93
N PRO A 239 14.06 2.46 10.18
CA PRO A 239 14.21 1.79 11.48
C PRO A 239 15.13 2.55 12.44
N LEU A 240 14.99 2.25 13.75
CA LEU A 240 16.01 2.63 14.72
C LEU A 240 17.33 1.92 14.39
N TRP A 241 18.45 2.58 14.67
CA TRP A 241 19.77 2.01 14.48
C TRP A 241 20.02 0.90 15.51
N GLN A 242 20.58 -0.22 15.05
CA GLN A 242 20.71 -1.48 15.79
C GLN A 242 22.18 -1.94 15.82
N ASP A 243 23.02 -1.14 16.47
CA ASP A 243 24.49 -1.27 16.46
C ASP A 243 25.00 -2.03 17.69
N ASP A 244 25.59 -3.21 17.51
CA ASP A 244 26.26 -3.98 18.58
C ASP A 244 25.43 -4.08 19.89
N ASP A 245 24.19 -4.56 19.77
CA ASP A 245 23.15 -4.67 20.83
C ASP A 245 22.56 -3.34 21.34
N ARG A 246 23.01 -2.19 20.83
CA ARG A 246 22.47 -0.88 21.18
C ARG A 246 21.31 -0.49 20.26
N ILE A 247 20.36 0.25 20.82
CA ILE A 247 19.26 0.86 20.07
C ILE A 247 19.46 2.37 20.09
N ILE A 248 19.80 2.92 18.93
CA ILE A 248 20.15 4.34 18.77
C ILE A 248 19.04 5.06 17.99
N ARG A 249 18.68 6.25 18.46
CA ARG A 249 17.77 7.17 17.80
C ARG A 249 18.51 8.39 17.27
N TRP A 250 18.05 8.85 16.12
CA TRP A 250 18.24 10.21 15.64
C TRP A 250 16.87 10.84 15.46
N ASP A 251 16.60 11.90 16.21
CA ASP A 251 15.35 12.65 16.15
C ASP A 251 15.61 14.08 15.67
N ALA A 252 14.65 14.66 14.95
CA ALA A 252 14.68 16.01 14.41
C ALA A 252 13.55 16.86 14.99
N PHE A 253 13.75 18.18 15.05
CA PHE A 253 12.69 19.13 15.38
C PHE A 253 11.93 19.54 14.12
N TRP A 254 10.60 19.57 14.23
CA TRP A 254 9.66 19.94 13.18
C TRP A 254 8.76 21.07 13.66
N ASN A 255 8.28 21.91 12.75
CA ASN A 255 7.24 22.89 13.08
C ASN A 255 5.88 22.21 12.92
N LEU A 256 4.99 22.37 13.89
CA LEU A 256 3.63 21.86 13.77
C LEU A 256 2.83 22.69 12.74
N PRO A 257 1.93 22.06 11.96
CA PRO A 257 0.91 22.78 11.21
C PRO A 257 0.08 23.69 12.13
N THR A 258 -0.42 24.78 11.56
CA THR A 258 -1.15 25.84 12.26
C THR A 258 -2.63 25.90 11.92
N ASP A 259 -3.06 25.14 10.91
CA ASP A 259 -4.45 25.00 10.46
C ASP A 259 -4.80 23.52 10.19
N ASP A 260 -5.82 23.25 9.38
CA ASP A 260 -6.36 21.91 9.15
C ASP A 260 -5.56 21.09 8.09
N PHE A 261 -4.45 21.61 7.56
CA PHE A 261 -3.62 20.92 6.57
C PHE A 261 -2.52 20.05 7.21
N ASP A 262 -2.25 18.89 6.60
CA ASP A 262 -1.30 17.89 7.11
C ASP A 262 0.13 18.13 6.59
N ALA A 263 0.64 19.35 6.75
CA ALA A 263 1.84 19.82 6.07
C ALA A 263 3.16 19.58 6.83
N GLU A 264 3.16 18.89 7.98
CA GLU A 264 4.31 18.84 8.90
C GLU A 264 5.59 18.33 8.24
N THR A 265 5.49 17.34 7.35
CA THR A 265 6.66 16.74 6.69
C THR A 265 7.36 17.71 5.73
N LEU A 266 6.77 18.89 5.45
CA LEU A 266 7.40 20.01 4.76
C LEU A 266 8.04 21.05 5.70
N LEU A 267 8.00 20.84 7.01
CA LEU A 267 8.40 21.82 8.02
C LEU A 267 9.59 21.41 8.92
N PRO A 268 10.67 20.79 8.40
CA PRO A 268 11.84 20.46 9.21
C PRO A 268 12.58 21.71 9.68
N LEU A 269 13.23 21.64 10.84
CA LEU A 269 13.92 22.80 11.48
C LEU A 269 15.45 22.67 11.56
N GLY A 270 16.00 21.51 11.21
CA GLY A 270 17.45 21.32 11.03
C GLY A 270 18.27 21.19 12.32
N LEU A 271 17.62 20.94 13.46
CA LEU A 271 18.26 20.55 14.71
C LEU A 271 17.96 19.07 14.98
N TYR A 272 19.02 18.30 15.21
CA TYR A 272 18.94 16.86 15.41
C TYR A 272 19.57 16.47 16.73
N VAL A 273 19.04 15.43 17.36
CA VAL A 273 19.54 14.86 18.61
C VAL A 273 19.78 13.36 18.46
N MET A 274 20.91 12.90 19.00
CA MET A 274 21.28 11.48 19.04
C MET A 274 21.07 10.94 20.46
N SER A 275 20.34 9.84 20.58
CA SER A 275 20.08 9.18 21.86
C SER A 275 20.39 7.68 21.80
N ASP A 276 21.02 7.16 22.85
CA ASP A 276 21.00 5.72 23.14
C ASP A 276 19.81 5.42 24.04
N VAL A 277 18.86 4.65 23.52
CA VAL A 277 17.62 4.24 24.21
C VAL A 277 17.61 2.72 24.46
N THR A 278 18.79 2.12 24.63
CA THR A 278 18.90 0.67 24.86
C THR A 278 18.21 0.26 26.16
N GLY A 279 17.27 -0.69 26.04
CA GLY A 279 16.44 -1.16 27.15
C GLY A 279 15.34 -0.17 27.53
N ARG A 280 14.56 -0.52 28.55
CA ARG A 280 13.28 0.15 28.87
C ARG A 280 13.30 1.07 30.08
N ASP A 281 14.50 1.40 30.58
CA ASP A 281 14.69 2.21 31.78
C ASP A 281 15.24 3.58 31.36
N PRO A 282 14.41 4.64 31.31
CA PRO A 282 14.83 5.97 30.86
C PRO A 282 15.98 6.56 31.66
N SER A 283 16.20 6.11 32.90
CA SER A 283 17.33 6.56 33.71
C SER A 283 18.69 6.06 33.21
N LYS A 284 18.70 5.07 32.31
CA LYS A 284 19.88 4.49 31.66
C LYS A 284 20.08 4.98 30.24
N TRP A 285 19.08 5.61 29.64
CA TRP A 285 19.22 6.24 28.33
C TRP A 285 20.21 7.40 28.42
N SER A 286 20.86 7.72 27.30
CA SER A 286 21.87 8.77 27.26
C SER A 286 21.79 9.61 25.99
N LEU A 287 21.85 10.94 26.15
CA LEU A 287 22.00 11.88 25.06
C LEU A 287 23.46 11.85 24.60
N GLU A 288 23.70 11.43 23.37
CA GLU A 288 25.05 11.25 22.82
C GLU A 288 25.56 12.48 22.06
N GLY A 289 24.64 13.31 21.56
CA GLY A 289 25.01 14.58 20.98
C GLY A 289 23.90 15.28 20.20
N TRP A 290 24.28 16.42 19.63
CA TRP A 290 23.43 17.28 18.82
C TRP A 290 24.09 17.54 17.47
N LEU A 291 23.29 17.74 16.43
CA LEU A 291 23.75 18.24 15.15
C LEU A 291 22.94 19.48 14.76
N TYR A 292 23.64 20.55 14.39
CA TYR A 292 23.03 21.74 13.78
C TYR A 292 24.01 22.32 12.74
N ASN A 293 23.52 22.63 11.54
CA ASN A 293 24.32 23.19 10.44
C ASN A 293 25.60 22.36 10.13
N SER A 294 25.47 21.03 10.14
CA SER A 294 26.57 20.06 9.95
C SER A 294 27.72 20.16 10.97
N ILE A 295 27.47 20.71 12.16
CA ILE A 295 28.40 20.71 13.28
C ILE A 295 27.84 19.80 14.36
N PHE A 296 28.62 18.78 14.73
CA PHE A 296 28.26 17.86 15.80
C PHE A 296 28.78 18.37 17.16
N TYR A 297 27.93 18.27 18.18
CA TYR A 297 28.22 18.68 19.55
C TYR A 297 28.01 17.48 20.48
N ASN A 298 29.06 17.03 21.15
CA ASN A 298 29.03 15.82 22.00
C ASN A 298 28.24 15.99 23.32
N SER A 299 27.63 17.15 23.57
CA SER A 299 26.83 17.43 24.77
C SER A 299 25.95 18.65 24.58
N THR A 300 24.88 18.75 25.37
CA THR A 300 24.00 19.93 25.41
C THR A 300 24.77 21.19 25.84
N GLU A 301 25.71 21.08 26.78
CA GLU A 301 26.54 22.21 27.21
C GLU A 301 27.41 22.75 26.08
N ALA A 302 28.07 21.86 25.32
CA ALA A 302 28.89 22.26 24.18
C ALA A 302 28.04 22.93 23.09
N PHE A 303 26.83 22.41 22.83
CA PHE A 303 25.89 23.04 21.89
C PHE A 303 25.48 24.44 22.37
N ARG A 304 25.11 24.58 23.65
CA ARG A 304 24.72 25.88 24.25
C ARG A 304 25.84 26.91 24.24
N GLU A 305 27.07 26.51 24.55
CA GLU A 305 28.24 27.39 24.51
C GLU A 305 28.51 27.89 23.08
N ALA A 306 28.44 26.98 22.10
CA ALA A 306 28.59 27.33 20.69
C ALA A 306 27.47 28.28 20.24
N PHE A 307 26.20 27.96 20.53
CA PHE A 307 25.04 28.76 20.14
C PHE A 307 25.08 30.20 20.68
N SER A 308 25.61 30.37 21.90
CA SER A 308 25.76 31.67 22.55
C SER A 308 26.96 32.47 22.05
N SER A 309 27.84 31.87 21.24
CA SER A 309 29.06 32.52 20.78
C SER A 309 28.76 33.59 19.71
N PRO A 310 29.45 34.76 19.74
CA PRO A 310 29.26 35.80 18.73
C PRO A 310 29.51 35.29 17.31
N GLY A 311 28.57 35.52 16.41
CA GLY A 311 28.67 35.09 15.02
C GLY A 311 28.23 33.65 14.74
N TYR A 312 27.62 32.97 15.72
CA TYR A 312 26.95 31.70 15.48
C TYR A 312 25.86 31.87 14.40
N LEU A 313 25.88 31.02 13.37
CA LEU A 313 24.91 31.08 12.29
C LEU A 313 23.57 30.51 12.78
N LYS A 314 22.53 31.34 12.77
CA LYS A 314 21.15 30.98 13.14
C LYS A 314 20.30 31.05 11.88
N ASN A 315 19.95 29.89 11.33
CA ASN A 315 19.10 29.79 10.15
C ASN A 315 17.61 29.86 10.56
N GLY A 316 16.75 30.31 9.65
CA GLY A 316 15.31 30.50 9.93
C GLY A 316 14.50 29.20 9.85
N PRO A 317 13.25 29.21 10.37
CA PRO A 317 12.37 28.05 10.31
C PRO A 317 11.71 27.89 8.93
N ASN A 318 11.34 26.66 8.58
CA ASN A 318 10.23 26.43 7.65
C ASN A 318 8.93 26.66 8.41
N VAL A 319 8.08 27.54 7.88
CA VAL A 319 6.79 27.89 8.49
C VAL A 319 5.71 27.62 7.47
N GLU A 320 4.63 27.01 7.94
CA GLU A 320 3.46 26.78 7.12
C GLU A 320 2.94 28.07 6.48
N GLY A 321 2.45 27.94 5.25
CA GLY A 321 1.79 29.01 4.52
C GLY A 321 1.11 28.45 3.28
N ASP A 322 0.58 29.34 2.44
CA ASP A 322 -0.17 28.95 1.24
C ASP A 322 0.61 27.92 0.38
N TRP A 323 1.93 28.05 0.26
CA TRP A 323 2.79 27.15 -0.50
C TRP A 323 2.71 25.66 -0.10
N ALA A 324 2.28 25.35 1.13
CA ALA A 324 2.15 24.01 1.68
C ALA A 324 0.70 23.49 1.69
N ARG A 325 -0.28 24.30 1.28
CA ARG A 325 -1.70 23.93 1.25
C ARG A 325 -2.12 23.37 -0.10
N THR A 326 -2.97 22.34 -0.10
CA THR A 326 -3.46 21.66 -1.32
C THR A 326 -4.63 22.38 -2.02
N ASP A 327 -5.19 23.40 -1.38
CA ASP A 327 -6.27 24.22 -1.96
C ASP A 327 -5.85 24.95 -3.24
N GLN A 328 -6.85 25.33 -4.05
CA GLN A 328 -6.64 26.09 -5.28
C GLN A 328 -5.90 27.41 -5.01
N GLN A 329 -4.80 27.60 -5.73
CA GLN A 329 -3.99 28.81 -5.67
C GLN A 329 -3.75 29.40 -7.06
N GLY A 330 -3.48 30.71 -7.09
CA GLY A 330 -3.23 31.46 -8.32
C GLY A 330 -4.49 31.86 -9.08
N GLU A 331 -4.31 32.35 -10.31
CA GLU A 331 -5.41 32.76 -11.18
C GLU A 331 -6.07 31.53 -11.81
N ILE A 332 -7.41 31.49 -11.80
CA ILE A 332 -8.20 30.44 -12.48
C ILE A 332 -7.82 30.40 -13.97
N LEU A 333 -7.57 29.19 -14.48
CA LEU A 333 -7.15 29.00 -15.86
C LEU A 333 -8.28 29.39 -16.84
N PRO A 334 -7.94 29.85 -18.06
CA PRO A 334 -8.95 30.18 -19.05
C PRO A 334 -9.88 28.98 -19.37
N LYS A 335 -11.20 29.18 -19.17
CA LYS A 335 -12.29 28.20 -19.39
C LYS A 335 -12.38 27.05 -18.39
N ASP A 336 -11.66 27.15 -17.28
CA ASP A 336 -11.64 26.10 -16.25
C ASP A 336 -12.87 26.12 -15.33
N ASP A 337 -13.74 27.12 -15.48
CA ASP A 337 -15.07 27.21 -14.88
C ASP A 337 -16.13 26.35 -15.60
N SER A 338 -15.74 25.69 -16.70
CA SER A 338 -16.59 24.78 -17.46
C SER A 338 -16.32 23.32 -17.06
N TYR A 339 -17.36 22.49 -17.07
CA TYR A 339 -17.19 21.05 -16.81
C TYR A 339 -16.12 20.42 -17.73
N PRO A 340 -15.14 19.68 -17.18
CA PRO A 340 -14.19 18.93 -17.99
C PRO A 340 -14.88 17.75 -18.69
N PRO A 341 -14.23 17.15 -19.71
CA PRO A 341 -14.71 15.90 -20.29
C PRO A 341 -14.91 14.84 -19.21
N THR A 342 -16.14 14.33 -19.08
CA THR A 342 -16.50 13.31 -18.10
C THR A 342 -16.80 12.00 -18.81
N THR A 343 -16.28 10.90 -18.26
CA THR A 343 -16.59 9.56 -18.78
C THR A 343 -17.92 9.11 -18.21
N ILE A 344 -18.76 8.51 -19.06
CA ILE A 344 -20.05 7.95 -18.69
C ILE A 344 -20.14 6.48 -19.10
N ALA A 345 -21.05 5.73 -18.48
CA ALA A 345 -21.35 4.33 -18.81
C ALA A 345 -22.80 4.19 -19.32
N PRO A 346 -23.08 4.44 -20.62
CA PRO A 346 -24.45 4.54 -21.15
C PRO A 346 -25.30 3.26 -21.07
N SER A 347 -24.69 2.11 -20.76
CA SER A 347 -25.40 0.85 -20.53
C SER A 347 -25.14 0.28 -19.13
N GLY A 348 -24.64 1.11 -18.21
CA GLY A 348 -24.19 0.70 -16.91
C GLY A 348 -22.94 -0.20 -16.95
N SER A 349 -22.75 -0.95 -15.88
CA SER A 349 -21.63 -1.88 -15.72
C SER A 349 -21.81 -3.14 -16.58
N ARG A 350 -20.79 -3.51 -17.36
CA ARG A 350 -20.77 -4.78 -18.16
C ARG A 350 -19.92 -5.88 -17.50
N PHE A 351 -19.84 -5.84 -16.19
CA PHE A 351 -19.19 -6.86 -15.36
C PHE A 351 -20.17 -7.34 -14.30
N SER A 352 -19.78 -8.42 -13.63
CA SER A 352 -20.58 -9.07 -12.60
C SER A 352 -19.76 -9.21 -11.32
N VAL A 353 -20.43 -9.14 -10.17
CA VAL A 353 -19.81 -9.22 -8.84
C VAL A 353 -20.65 -10.11 -7.93
N ASP A 354 -19.99 -10.98 -7.17
CA ASP A 354 -20.53 -11.55 -5.93
C ASP A 354 -19.93 -10.74 -4.77
N PRO A 355 -20.69 -9.82 -4.14
CA PRO A 355 -20.15 -8.91 -3.13
C PRO A 355 -19.82 -9.61 -1.81
N ASP A 356 -20.48 -10.73 -1.51
CA ASP A 356 -20.26 -11.52 -0.28
C ASP A 356 -18.99 -12.36 -0.40
N GLN A 357 -18.69 -12.85 -1.60
CA GLN A 357 -17.47 -13.61 -1.89
C GLN A 357 -16.35 -12.74 -2.47
N LYS A 358 -16.59 -11.45 -2.73
CA LYS A 358 -15.66 -10.52 -3.39
C LYS A 358 -15.10 -11.11 -4.70
N TYR A 359 -15.96 -11.73 -5.50
CA TYR A 359 -15.60 -12.38 -6.75
C TYR A 359 -16.10 -11.55 -7.94
N VAL A 360 -15.25 -11.38 -8.96
CA VAL A 360 -15.51 -10.50 -10.10
C VAL A 360 -15.44 -11.30 -11.39
N GLU A 361 -16.36 -11.04 -12.32
CA GLU A 361 -16.29 -11.50 -13.71
C GLU A 361 -16.42 -10.33 -14.68
N TRP A 362 -15.43 -10.14 -15.55
CA TRP A 362 -15.48 -9.15 -16.63
C TRP A 362 -15.05 -9.78 -17.95
N MET A 363 -15.95 -9.82 -18.92
CA MET A 363 -15.72 -10.49 -20.21
C MET A 363 -15.26 -11.94 -19.98
N ASP A 364 -14.03 -12.28 -20.35
CA ASP A 364 -13.44 -13.61 -20.17
C ASP A 364 -12.61 -13.73 -18.87
N TRP A 365 -12.51 -12.67 -18.08
CA TRP A 365 -11.76 -12.63 -16.84
C TRP A 365 -12.61 -13.01 -15.63
N SER A 366 -11.99 -13.70 -14.68
CA SER A 366 -12.55 -13.90 -13.34
C SER A 366 -11.46 -13.98 -12.29
N PHE A 367 -11.74 -13.48 -11.07
CA PHE A 367 -10.82 -13.56 -9.93
C PHE A 367 -11.55 -13.27 -8.61
N TYR A 368 -10.91 -13.62 -7.50
CA TYR A 368 -11.31 -13.23 -6.14
C TYR A 368 -10.45 -12.07 -5.65
N ILE A 369 -11.06 -11.16 -4.89
CA ILE A 369 -10.35 -10.11 -4.15
C ILE A 369 -10.19 -10.58 -2.70
N ALA A 370 -8.99 -10.43 -2.17
CA ALA A 370 -8.66 -10.60 -0.76
C ALA A 370 -8.09 -9.29 -0.20
N PHE A 371 -8.16 -9.14 1.11
CA PHE A 371 -7.70 -7.94 1.80
C PHE A 371 -7.17 -8.28 3.19
N ASN A 372 -6.00 -7.77 3.53
CA ASN A 372 -5.37 -7.92 4.84
C ASN A 372 -4.90 -6.57 5.41
N ARG A 373 -4.44 -6.58 6.65
CA ARG A 373 -3.86 -5.41 7.32
C ARG A 373 -2.57 -4.97 6.60
N ASP A 374 -1.65 -5.89 6.42
CA ASP A 374 -0.26 -5.59 6.04
C ASP A 374 -0.14 -4.94 4.67
N THR A 375 -0.69 -5.57 3.63
CA THR A 375 -0.47 -5.22 2.21
C THR A 375 -1.74 -4.76 1.49
N GLY A 376 -2.88 -4.74 2.18
CA GLY A 376 -4.15 -4.31 1.61
C GLY A 376 -4.67 -5.30 0.56
N MET A 377 -4.92 -4.81 -0.66
CA MET A 377 -5.61 -5.58 -1.71
C MET A 377 -4.70 -6.59 -2.45
N SER A 378 -5.17 -7.84 -2.55
CA SER A 378 -4.58 -8.90 -3.37
C SER A 378 -5.65 -9.62 -4.21
N LEU A 379 -5.22 -10.25 -5.30
CA LEU A 379 -6.09 -10.97 -6.24
C LEU A 379 -5.71 -12.46 -6.31
N PHE A 380 -6.70 -13.33 -6.24
CA PHE A 380 -6.53 -14.79 -6.25
C PHE A 380 -7.32 -15.48 -7.36
N ASP A 381 -6.81 -16.64 -7.81
CA ASP A 381 -7.37 -17.49 -8.86
C ASP A 381 -7.74 -16.68 -10.12
N ILE A 382 -6.79 -15.89 -10.63
CA ILE A 382 -6.99 -15.07 -11.83
C ILE A 382 -7.06 -16.00 -13.05
N ARG A 383 -8.23 -16.02 -13.67
CA ARG A 383 -8.50 -16.82 -14.87
C ARG A 383 -8.84 -15.94 -16.06
N TYR A 384 -8.44 -16.40 -17.23
CA TYR A 384 -8.88 -15.87 -18.51
C TYR A 384 -9.40 -17.02 -19.38
N LYS A 385 -10.62 -16.87 -19.92
CA LYS A 385 -11.35 -17.92 -20.65
C LYS A 385 -11.47 -19.23 -19.85
N GLY A 386 -11.69 -19.10 -18.54
CA GLY A 386 -11.86 -20.22 -17.60
C GLY A 386 -10.57 -20.98 -17.26
N LYS A 387 -9.40 -20.54 -17.75
CA LYS A 387 -8.09 -21.12 -17.42
C LYS A 387 -7.35 -20.20 -16.46
N ARG A 388 -6.85 -20.74 -15.35
CA ARG A 388 -5.98 -19.99 -14.44
C ARG A 388 -4.70 -19.59 -15.16
N LEU A 389 -4.26 -18.38 -14.88
CA LEU A 389 -2.99 -17.82 -15.30
C LEU A 389 -2.10 -17.54 -14.09
N ILE A 390 -2.68 -16.98 -13.04
CA ILE A 390 -1.99 -16.57 -11.82
C ILE A 390 -2.81 -17.06 -10.63
N TYR A 391 -2.18 -17.79 -9.69
CA TYR A 391 -2.82 -18.21 -8.44
C TYR A 391 -2.99 -17.04 -7.48
N GLU A 392 -1.94 -16.23 -7.32
CA GLU A 392 -1.88 -15.08 -6.42
C GLU A 392 -1.13 -13.91 -7.07
N LEU A 393 -1.72 -12.72 -6.99
CA LEU A 393 -1.13 -11.46 -7.40
C LEU A 393 -1.38 -10.42 -6.31
N GLY A 394 -0.33 -9.95 -5.64
CA GLY A 394 -0.50 -8.98 -4.55
C GLY A 394 0.78 -8.27 -4.16
N LEU A 395 0.62 -7.06 -3.63
CA LEU A 395 1.68 -6.29 -2.98
C LEU A 395 2.25 -7.11 -1.80
N GLN A 396 3.56 -7.01 -1.60
CA GLN A 396 4.29 -7.69 -0.54
C GLN A 396 4.91 -6.72 0.47
N GLU A 397 5.41 -5.59 -0.02
CA GLU A 397 6.02 -4.52 0.80
C GLU A 397 6.20 -3.26 -0.05
N ALA A 398 6.31 -2.10 0.60
CA ALA A 398 6.84 -0.87 0.01
C ALA A 398 8.00 -0.33 0.85
N LEU A 399 9.07 0.03 0.17
CA LEU A 399 10.25 0.67 0.71
C LEU A 399 10.29 2.13 0.26
N ALA A 400 10.47 3.05 1.21
CA ALA A 400 10.91 4.42 0.95
C ALA A 400 12.30 4.61 1.57
N HIS A 401 13.34 4.43 0.75
CA HIS A 401 14.74 4.50 1.19
C HIS A 401 15.32 5.90 0.95
N TYR A 402 15.59 6.64 2.03
CA TYR A 402 16.10 8.02 1.95
C TYR A 402 17.63 8.09 1.99
N ALA A 403 18.15 9.21 1.50
CA ALA A 403 19.54 9.62 1.72
C ALA A 403 19.60 11.13 1.98
N GLY A 404 20.50 11.55 2.87
CA GLY A 404 20.69 12.95 3.22
C GLY A 404 22.06 13.20 3.86
N ASN A 405 22.46 14.47 3.92
CA ASN A 405 23.63 14.87 4.72
C ASN A 405 23.29 14.92 6.22
N ASP A 406 22.00 15.08 6.56
CA ASP A 406 21.51 15.00 7.92
C ASP A 406 21.21 13.54 8.35
N PRO A 407 21.30 13.23 9.65
CA PRO A 407 21.18 11.87 10.14
C PRO A 407 19.75 11.35 10.14
N MET A 408 18.74 12.22 10.07
CA MET A 408 17.34 11.80 10.03
C MET A 408 17.03 11.22 8.65
N GLN A 409 17.26 11.96 7.58
CA GLN A 409 17.06 11.45 6.22
C GLN A 409 18.03 10.31 5.89
N SER A 410 19.30 10.43 6.29
CA SER A 410 20.29 9.35 6.07
C SER A 410 19.92 8.06 6.81
N GLY A 411 19.25 8.14 7.95
CA GLY A 411 18.86 7.00 8.76
C GLY A 411 17.48 6.43 8.43
N THR A 412 16.72 7.05 7.52
CA THR A 412 15.33 6.65 7.23
C THR A 412 15.25 5.65 6.08
N SER A 413 14.51 4.56 6.30
CA SER A 413 14.23 3.50 5.33
C SER A 413 12.91 2.81 5.70
N TYR A 414 11.79 3.45 5.42
CA TYR A 414 10.47 2.92 5.80
C TYR A 414 10.18 1.59 5.12
N LEU A 415 9.57 0.68 5.88
CA LEU A 415 8.96 -0.55 5.40
C LEU A 415 7.47 -0.48 5.74
N ASP A 416 6.65 -0.10 4.77
CA ASP A 416 5.31 0.41 5.01
C ASP A 416 4.34 -0.63 5.58
N THR A 417 4.59 -1.93 5.40
CA THR A 417 3.74 -2.97 6.02
C THR A 417 3.79 -2.96 7.54
N TYR A 418 4.84 -2.37 8.16
CA TYR A 418 4.86 -2.07 9.59
C TYR A 418 3.62 -1.25 9.98
N TYR A 419 3.34 -0.19 9.23
CA TYR A 419 2.17 0.71 9.39
C TYR A 419 0.90 0.14 8.77
N GLY A 420 1.05 -0.64 7.70
CA GLY A 420 0.01 -1.40 7.02
C GLY A 420 -0.72 -0.64 5.94
N PHE A 421 -0.86 -1.21 4.75
CA PHE A 421 -1.65 -0.61 3.68
C PHE A 421 -3.16 -0.65 3.97
N GLY A 422 -3.62 -1.68 4.69
CA GLY A 422 -5.05 -1.91 4.96
C GLY A 422 -5.71 -0.83 5.83
N PRO A 423 -5.13 -0.45 6.99
CA PRO A 423 -5.64 0.60 7.85
C PRO A 423 -5.76 1.95 7.17
N TYR A 424 -4.85 2.26 6.25
CA TYR A 424 -4.84 3.53 5.55
C TYR A 424 -5.53 3.47 4.19
N ALA A 425 -6.25 2.40 3.87
CA ALA A 425 -7.05 2.26 2.65
C ALA A 425 -8.42 2.95 2.78
N PHE A 426 -8.39 4.29 2.96
CA PHE A 426 -9.57 5.10 3.25
C PHE A 426 -10.64 5.07 2.14
N GLU A 427 -11.83 5.60 2.47
CA GLU A 427 -12.94 5.77 1.53
C GLU A 427 -12.49 6.60 0.32
N LEU A 428 -12.75 6.10 -0.89
CA LEU A 428 -12.37 6.76 -2.14
C LEU A 428 -13.35 7.87 -2.51
N VAL A 429 -12.83 8.97 -3.04
CA VAL A 429 -13.65 10.10 -3.49
C VAL A 429 -14.22 9.81 -4.87
N SER A 430 -15.51 9.42 -4.91
CA SER A 430 -16.20 9.11 -6.15
C SER A 430 -16.17 10.29 -7.13
N GLY A 431 -15.97 10.01 -8.43
CA GLY A 431 -15.83 11.02 -9.48
C GLY A 431 -14.41 11.59 -9.63
N TYR A 432 -13.55 11.40 -8.63
CA TYR A 432 -12.18 11.88 -8.60
C TYR A 432 -11.18 10.71 -8.64
N ASP A 433 -11.13 9.88 -7.60
CA ASP A 433 -10.23 8.71 -7.54
C ASP A 433 -10.61 7.64 -8.56
N CYS A 434 -11.91 7.51 -8.79
CA CYS A 434 -12.50 6.62 -9.77
C CYS A 434 -13.66 7.31 -10.50
N PRO A 435 -14.04 6.87 -11.72
CA PRO A 435 -15.19 7.43 -12.42
C PRO A 435 -16.47 7.35 -11.56
N ALA A 436 -17.34 8.36 -11.65
CA ALA A 436 -18.54 8.46 -10.80
C ALA A 436 -19.51 7.25 -10.92
N TYR A 437 -19.45 6.49 -12.03
CA TYR A 437 -20.26 5.28 -12.25
C TYR A 437 -19.61 3.98 -11.71
N ALA A 438 -18.44 4.06 -11.08
CA ALA A 438 -17.75 2.89 -10.56
C ALA A 438 -18.61 2.14 -9.52
N THR A 439 -18.41 0.83 -9.43
CA THR A 439 -18.96 0.03 -8.33
C THR A 439 -17.93 -0.03 -7.21
N TYR A 440 -18.33 0.26 -5.99
CA TYR A 440 -17.44 0.27 -4.83
C TYR A 440 -17.67 -0.94 -3.92
N LEU A 441 -16.60 -1.39 -3.27
CA LEU A 441 -16.57 -2.48 -2.30
C LEU A 441 -15.86 -2.00 -1.04
N ASN A 442 -16.42 -2.37 0.12
CA ASN A 442 -15.79 -2.11 1.41
C ASN A 442 -14.64 -3.07 1.69
N THR A 443 -13.70 -2.60 2.50
CA THR A 443 -12.64 -3.39 3.12
C THR A 443 -12.69 -3.21 4.64
N SER A 444 -12.03 -4.09 5.38
CA SER A 444 -12.02 -4.02 6.83
C SER A 444 -10.75 -4.61 7.42
N PHE A 445 -10.34 -4.10 8.58
CA PHE A 445 -9.18 -4.60 9.33
C PHE A 445 -9.48 -4.60 10.83
N TYR A 446 -8.70 -5.39 11.58
CA TYR A 446 -8.77 -5.44 13.03
C TYR A 446 -7.69 -4.53 13.63
N VAL A 447 -8.03 -3.82 14.70
CA VAL A 447 -7.11 -3.12 15.61
C VAL A 447 -7.82 -2.97 16.96
N SER A 448 -7.13 -2.94 18.10
CA SER A 448 -7.70 -2.53 19.41
C SER A 448 -9.06 -3.13 19.82
N GLU A 449 -9.24 -4.44 19.65
CA GLU A 449 -10.50 -5.15 19.90
C GLU A 449 -11.70 -4.57 19.12
N THR A 450 -11.47 -3.91 17.99
CA THR A 450 -12.46 -3.40 17.05
C THR A 450 -12.19 -3.94 15.64
N VAL A 451 -13.23 -3.93 14.79
CA VAL A 451 -13.05 -4.00 13.34
C VAL A 451 -13.49 -2.68 12.76
N HIS A 452 -12.57 -2.10 12.00
CA HIS A 452 -12.73 -0.87 11.24
C HIS A 452 -13.12 -1.27 9.81
N THR A 453 -14.11 -0.58 9.25
CA THR A 453 -14.62 -0.82 7.90
C THR A 453 -14.53 0.46 7.11
N HIS A 454 -13.60 0.48 6.17
CA HIS A 454 -13.54 1.52 5.16
C HIS A 454 -14.63 1.28 4.13
N ILE A 455 -15.59 2.20 4.10
CA ILE A 455 -16.65 2.19 3.10
C ILE A 455 -16.05 2.59 1.75
N ASP A 456 -16.50 1.97 0.68
CA ASP A 456 -16.15 2.36 -0.70
C ASP A 456 -14.64 2.52 -0.98
N SER A 457 -13.81 1.68 -0.35
CA SER A 457 -12.33 1.74 -0.42
C SER A 457 -11.71 0.99 -1.60
N ILE A 458 -12.46 0.10 -2.26
CA ILE A 458 -12.08 -0.53 -3.53
C ILE A 458 -13.09 -0.13 -4.60
N CYS A 459 -12.63 0.39 -5.73
CA CYS A 459 -13.50 0.69 -6.87
C CYS A 459 -13.26 -0.25 -8.06
N LEU A 460 -14.34 -0.55 -8.77
CA LEU A 460 -14.42 -1.43 -9.94
C LEU A 460 -15.04 -0.67 -11.11
N PHE A 461 -14.34 -0.55 -12.23
CA PHE A 461 -14.89 0.16 -13.40
C PHE A 461 -14.32 -0.33 -14.73
N GLU A 462 -15.14 -0.23 -15.79
CA GLU A 462 -14.63 -0.26 -17.15
C GLU A 462 -14.22 1.15 -17.59
N PHE A 463 -13.15 1.28 -18.36
CA PHE A 463 -12.77 2.55 -18.97
C PHE A 463 -12.49 2.37 -20.46
N THR A 464 -12.88 3.34 -21.28
CA THR A 464 -12.53 3.35 -22.71
C THR A 464 -11.28 4.21 -22.90
N GLY A 465 -10.17 3.56 -23.27
CA GLY A 465 -8.90 4.23 -23.49
C GLY A 465 -8.97 5.31 -24.56
N ASP A 466 -8.07 6.29 -24.46
CA ASP A 466 -7.88 7.37 -25.42
C ASP A 466 -7.23 6.89 -26.73
N TYR A 467 -6.64 5.69 -26.74
CA TYR A 467 -6.14 4.99 -27.92
C TYR A 467 -6.94 3.71 -28.22
N PRO A 468 -7.07 3.30 -29.51
CA PRO A 468 -7.71 2.04 -29.88
C PRO A 468 -6.82 0.83 -29.58
N MET A 469 -7.42 -0.33 -29.31
CA MET A 469 -6.72 -1.60 -29.12
C MET A 469 -5.89 -1.96 -30.36
N GLN A 470 -6.48 -1.73 -31.54
CA GLN A 470 -5.79 -1.87 -32.81
C GLN A 470 -6.49 -1.08 -33.91
N ARG A 471 -5.75 -0.77 -34.97
CA ARG A 471 -6.30 -0.19 -36.19
C ARG A 471 -5.45 -0.51 -37.42
N HIS A 472 -6.09 -0.58 -38.58
CA HIS A 472 -5.41 -0.67 -39.87
C HIS A 472 -6.17 0.09 -40.97
N SER A 473 -5.44 0.66 -41.92
CA SER A 473 -6.00 1.40 -43.05
C SER A 473 -5.30 1.00 -44.34
N THR A 474 -6.08 0.86 -45.41
CA THR A 474 -5.61 0.65 -46.78
C THR A 474 -6.23 1.69 -47.71
N GLY A 475 -5.90 1.66 -48.99
CA GLY A 475 -6.59 2.49 -50.00
C GLY A 475 -8.04 2.12 -50.26
N LYS A 476 -8.61 1.12 -49.57
CA LYS A 476 -9.98 0.62 -49.79
C LYS A 476 -10.81 0.47 -48.52
N TYR A 477 -10.17 0.36 -47.35
CA TYR A 477 -10.88 0.17 -46.09
C TYR A 477 -10.09 0.68 -44.89
N VAL A 478 -10.81 0.96 -43.80
CA VAL A 478 -10.27 1.21 -42.46
C VAL A 478 -10.95 0.27 -41.47
N SER A 479 -10.18 -0.29 -40.54
CA SER A 479 -10.70 -1.09 -39.43
C SER A 479 -10.12 -0.60 -38.10
N VAL A 480 -10.94 -0.52 -37.06
CA VAL A 480 -10.55 -0.04 -35.72
C VAL A 480 -11.28 -0.85 -34.66
N THR A 481 -10.59 -1.23 -33.59
CA THR A 481 -11.16 -1.88 -32.40
C THR A 481 -10.98 -0.94 -31.21
N LYS A 482 -12.06 -0.66 -30.45
CA LYS A 482 -11.99 0.17 -29.25
C LYS A 482 -11.14 -0.52 -28.18
N ASN A 483 -10.36 0.23 -27.41
CA ASN A 483 -9.71 -0.27 -26.20
C ASN A 483 -10.65 0.00 -25.03
N THR A 484 -11.33 -1.03 -24.54
CA THR A 484 -12.07 -0.95 -23.27
C THR A 484 -11.44 -1.97 -22.34
N TYR A 485 -11.03 -1.50 -21.17
CA TYR A 485 -10.37 -2.31 -20.14
C TYR A 485 -11.10 -2.18 -18.81
N PHE A 486 -10.83 -3.09 -17.89
CA PHE A 486 -11.43 -3.12 -16.56
C PHE A 486 -10.38 -2.86 -15.50
N VAL A 487 -10.69 -2.06 -14.49
CA VAL A 487 -9.76 -1.66 -13.42
C VAL A 487 -10.35 -2.02 -12.07
N VAL A 488 -9.50 -2.59 -11.21
CA VAL A 488 -9.71 -2.69 -9.76
C VAL A 488 -8.68 -1.78 -9.09
N ARG A 489 -9.13 -0.88 -8.22
CA ARG A 489 -8.26 0.12 -7.58
C ARG A 489 -8.52 0.23 -6.08
N SER A 490 -7.43 0.45 -5.34
CA SER A 490 -7.38 0.85 -3.93
C SER A 490 -6.37 1.99 -3.81
N VAL A 491 -6.59 2.90 -2.87
CA VAL A 491 -5.63 3.94 -2.49
C VAL A 491 -5.30 3.76 -1.02
N SER A 492 -4.03 3.80 -0.65
CA SER A 492 -3.59 3.78 0.75
C SER A 492 -2.77 5.02 1.05
N THR A 493 -3.16 5.78 2.08
CA THR A 493 -2.49 7.02 2.49
C THR A 493 -1.66 6.78 3.75
N VAL A 494 -0.45 6.24 3.58
CA VAL A 494 0.43 5.86 4.69
C VAL A 494 1.28 7.06 5.08
N GLY A 495 1.00 7.64 6.25
CA GLY A 495 1.62 8.88 6.67
C GLY A 495 1.41 9.99 5.64
N ASN A 496 2.49 10.53 5.10
CA ASN A 496 2.48 11.61 4.12
C ASN A 496 2.21 11.16 2.67
N TYR A 497 2.31 9.87 2.34
CA TYR A 497 2.22 9.39 0.96
C TYR A 497 0.85 8.80 0.61
N ASP A 498 0.35 9.14 -0.57
CA ASP A 498 -0.81 8.48 -1.19
C ASP A 498 -0.34 7.49 -2.26
N TYR A 499 -0.53 6.19 -2.03
CA TYR A 499 -0.26 5.14 -3.00
C TYR A 499 -1.54 4.67 -3.69
N MET A 500 -1.66 4.95 -4.99
CA MET A 500 -2.79 4.48 -5.81
C MET A 500 -2.39 3.20 -6.55
N PHE A 501 -2.98 2.08 -6.16
CA PHE A 501 -2.75 0.77 -6.77
C PHE A 501 -3.85 0.44 -7.79
N SER A 502 -3.47 0.06 -9.01
CA SER A 502 -4.42 -0.33 -10.06
C SER A 502 -4.05 -1.67 -10.69
N TYR A 503 -5.03 -2.58 -10.72
CA TYR A 503 -4.97 -3.83 -11.50
C TYR A 503 -5.88 -3.69 -12.72
N THR A 504 -5.29 -3.64 -13.91
CA THR A 504 -5.99 -3.39 -15.17
C THR A 504 -6.05 -4.65 -16.04
N PHE A 505 -7.23 -5.04 -16.48
CA PHE A 505 -7.49 -6.21 -17.32
C PHE A 505 -7.92 -5.79 -18.72
N TYR A 506 -7.30 -6.37 -19.76
CA TYR A 506 -7.55 -6.04 -21.15
C TYR A 506 -8.23 -7.18 -21.90
N ILE A 507 -8.98 -6.85 -22.97
CA ILE A 507 -9.73 -7.82 -23.77
C ILE A 507 -8.80 -8.79 -24.51
N ASP A 508 -7.58 -8.38 -24.85
CA ASP A 508 -6.59 -9.23 -25.52
C ASP A 508 -6.01 -10.33 -24.61
N GLY A 509 -6.32 -10.31 -23.32
CA GLY A 509 -5.79 -11.25 -22.33
C GLY A 509 -4.60 -10.71 -21.54
N SER A 510 -4.26 -9.42 -21.69
CA SER A 510 -3.20 -8.76 -20.91
C SER A 510 -3.71 -8.27 -19.54
N ILE A 511 -2.80 -8.18 -18.56
CA ILE A 511 -3.01 -7.60 -17.24
C ILE A 511 -1.91 -6.55 -17.02
N ALA A 512 -2.23 -5.39 -16.44
CA ALA A 512 -1.23 -4.44 -15.95
C ALA A 512 -1.40 -4.22 -14.44
N VAL A 513 -0.28 -4.05 -13.76
CA VAL A 513 -0.20 -3.65 -12.35
C VAL A 513 0.54 -2.32 -12.32
N GLU A 514 -0.11 -1.29 -11.78
CA GLU A 514 0.41 0.07 -11.74
C GLU A 514 0.34 0.59 -10.29
N VAL A 515 1.37 1.31 -9.87
CA VAL A 515 1.34 2.14 -8.68
C VAL A 515 1.74 3.56 -9.04
N ARG A 516 1.01 4.52 -8.47
CA ARG A 516 1.33 5.95 -8.54
C ARG A 516 1.44 6.49 -7.14
N ALA A 517 2.36 7.44 -6.93
CA ALA A 517 2.53 8.13 -5.66
C ALA A 517 2.09 9.60 -5.78
N SER A 518 1.43 10.11 -4.75
CA SER A 518 1.13 11.52 -4.52
C SER A 518 1.31 11.80 -3.02
N GLY A 519 0.60 12.79 -2.48
CA GLY A 519 0.75 13.22 -1.09
C GLY A 519 1.93 14.15 -0.89
N TYR A 520 2.17 14.47 0.38
CA TYR A 520 3.30 15.29 0.81
C TYR A 520 4.59 14.49 0.72
N ILE A 521 5.72 15.16 0.46
CA ILE A 521 7.04 14.54 0.58
C ILE A 521 7.51 14.57 2.04
N GLN A 522 8.35 13.62 2.44
CA GLN A 522 9.19 13.81 3.61
C GLN A 522 10.39 14.69 3.24
N SER A 523 10.32 15.95 3.63
CA SER A 523 11.34 16.93 3.32
C SER A 523 12.48 16.93 4.36
N THR A 524 13.54 17.68 4.10
CA THR A 524 14.61 17.93 5.08
C THR A 524 15.06 19.38 5.07
N TYR A 525 15.82 19.76 6.10
CA TYR A 525 16.34 21.11 6.22
C TYR A 525 17.40 21.38 5.14
N PHE A 526 17.36 22.56 4.52
CA PHE A 526 18.23 22.89 3.38
C PHE A 526 19.74 22.89 3.67
N ALA A 527 20.13 23.09 4.92
CA ALA A 527 21.50 23.44 5.27
C ALA A 527 22.47 22.28 4.99
N LYS A 528 23.41 22.50 4.05
CA LYS A 528 24.46 21.55 3.68
C LYS A 528 23.97 20.26 3.02
N ASN A 529 22.79 20.30 2.40
CA ASN A 529 22.19 19.13 1.75
C ASN A 529 22.31 19.13 0.22
N GLU A 530 23.23 19.91 -0.37
CA GLU A 530 23.29 20.17 -1.82
C GLU A 530 23.60 18.91 -2.66
N ASP A 531 24.23 17.90 -2.06
CA ASP A 531 24.54 16.62 -2.73
C ASP A 531 23.38 15.61 -2.69
N TYR A 532 22.33 15.88 -1.90
CA TYR A 532 21.25 14.93 -1.60
C TYR A 532 19.84 15.47 -1.89
N GLY A 533 19.71 16.58 -2.62
CA GLY A 533 18.42 17.11 -3.01
C GLY A 533 18.47 18.55 -3.47
N PHE A 534 17.35 19.05 -4.00
CA PHE A 534 17.22 20.45 -4.41
C PHE A 534 16.79 21.32 -3.22
N HIS A 535 17.21 22.59 -3.21
CA HIS A 535 16.66 23.64 -2.34
C HIS A 535 15.37 24.16 -2.98
N ILE A 536 14.21 23.81 -2.41
CA ILE A 536 12.88 23.98 -3.06
C ILE A 536 11.98 25.02 -2.39
N ASN A 537 12.33 25.49 -1.19
CA ASN A 537 11.70 26.64 -0.52
C ASN A 537 12.71 27.28 0.46
N ASP A 538 12.41 28.44 1.06
CA ASP A 538 13.31 29.29 1.85
C ASP A 538 14.35 28.53 2.70
N PHE A 539 13.95 27.56 3.52
CA PHE A 539 14.83 26.71 4.33
C PHE A 539 14.61 25.21 4.09
N LEU A 540 14.08 24.84 2.93
CA LEU A 540 13.60 23.49 2.63
C LEU A 540 14.39 22.79 1.52
N SER A 541 14.85 21.57 1.77
CA SER A 541 15.35 20.67 0.74
C SER A 541 14.35 19.56 0.45
N GLY A 542 14.14 19.26 -0.83
CA GLY A 542 13.29 18.15 -1.24
C GLY A 542 13.79 16.76 -0.80
N SER A 543 15.03 16.65 -0.33
CA SER A 543 15.69 15.36 -0.07
C SER A 543 15.83 14.52 -1.35
N MET A 544 16.09 13.22 -1.18
CA MET A 544 15.99 12.20 -2.22
C MET A 544 15.65 10.85 -1.60
N HIS A 545 14.90 10.03 -2.34
CA HIS A 545 14.57 8.67 -1.92
C HIS A 545 14.22 7.76 -3.10
N ASP A 546 14.40 6.46 -2.88
CA ASP A 546 13.90 5.41 -3.76
C ASP A 546 12.59 4.86 -3.20
N HIS A 547 11.55 4.86 -4.02
CA HIS A 547 10.40 3.98 -3.81
C HIS A 547 10.69 2.63 -4.48
N VAL A 548 10.56 1.53 -3.73
CA VAL A 548 10.63 0.17 -4.27
C VAL A 548 9.53 -0.67 -3.63
N LEU A 549 8.61 -1.15 -4.46
CA LEU A 549 7.42 -1.89 -4.03
C LEU A 549 7.45 -3.27 -4.67
N ASN A 550 7.31 -4.32 -3.85
CA ASN A 550 7.43 -5.70 -4.29
C ASN A 550 6.06 -6.34 -4.55
N TRP A 551 5.92 -7.05 -5.67
CA TRP A 551 4.75 -7.87 -5.99
C TRP A 551 5.12 -9.34 -6.05
N LYS A 552 4.27 -10.17 -5.44
CA LYS A 552 4.23 -11.60 -5.68
C LYS A 552 3.36 -11.88 -6.90
N VAL A 553 3.90 -12.63 -7.86
CA VAL A 553 3.19 -13.12 -9.05
C VAL A 553 3.38 -14.63 -9.13
N ASP A 554 2.40 -15.37 -8.63
CA ASP A 554 2.44 -16.83 -8.57
C ASP A 554 1.82 -17.45 -9.84
N TRP A 555 2.66 -17.92 -10.76
CA TRP A 555 2.26 -18.30 -12.12
C TRP A 555 1.79 -19.75 -12.21
N ASP A 556 0.60 -19.93 -12.83
CA ASP A 556 0.00 -21.24 -13.09
C ASP A 556 -0.40 -21.35 -14.58
N ILE A 557 0.53 -21.09 -15.50
CA ILE A 557 0.28 -21.12 -16.94
C ILE A 557 -0.08 -22.56 -17.37
N LEU A 558 -1.38 -22.80 -17.56
CA LEU A 558 -1.93 -24.11 -17.94
C LEU A 558 -1.56 -25.23 -16.95
N GLY A 559 -1.47 -24.89 -15.67
CA GLY A 559 -0.98 -25.76 -14.61
C GLY A 559 0.24 -25.16 -13.93
N THR A 560 0.63 -25.75 -12.80
CA THR A 560 1.71 -25.24 -11.93
C THR A 560 3.09 -25.39 -12.55
N ASN A 561 3.34 -26.41 -13.39
CA ASN A 561 4.68 -26.68 -13.92
C ASN A 561 5.05 -25.70 -15.05
N ASN A 562 5.81 -24.66 -14.73
CA ASN A 562 6.22 -23.60 -15.64
C ASN A 562 7.74 -23.44 -15.68
N SER A 563 8.23 -22.67 -16.65
CA SER A 563 9.64 -22.30 -16.81
C SER A 563 9.73 -20.84 -17.23
N VAL A 564 10.84 -20.17 -16.91
CA VAL A 564 11.11 -18.80 -17.41
C VAL A 564 12.09 -18.85 -18.56
N GLU A 565 11.65 -18.44 -19.75
CA GLU A 565 12.48 -18.27 -20.94
C GLU A 565 12.91 -16.81 -21.09
N LEU A 566 14.20 -16.60 -21.25
CA LEU A 566 14.80 -15.32 -21.63
C LEU A 566 15.04 -15.32 -23.14
N MET A 567 14.39 -14.40 -23.85
CA MET A 567 14.54 -14.25 -25.29
C MET A 567 15.20 -12.90 -25.63
N SER A 568 16.50 -12.95 -25.93
CA SER A 568 17.33 -11.77 -26.21
C SER A 568 17.46 -11.47 -27.70
N LEU A 569 17.29 -10.20 -28.07
CA LEU A 569 17.58 -9.66 -29.40
C LEU A 569 19.04 -9.21 -29.45
N VAL A 570 19.88 -9.96 -30.14
CA VAL A 570 21.33 -9.70 -30.21
C VAL A 570 21.78 -9.26 -31.60
N PRO A 571 22.73 -8.31 -31.72
CA PRO A 571 23.33 -7.97 -33.00
C PRO A 571 24.16 -9.14 -33.55
N ALA A 572 24.12 -9.36 -34.86
CA ALA A 572 24.84 -10.43 -35.53
C ALA A 572 25.40 -10.02 -36.89
N ALA A 573 26.53 -10.58 -37.29
CA ALA A 573 27.07 -10.47 -38.64
C ALA A 573 27.00 -11.83 -39.34
N VAL A 574 25.99 -12.02 -40.19
CA VAL A 574 25.60 -13.33 -40.73
C VAL A 574 25.83 -13.37 -42.25
N GLU A 575 26.48 -14.42 -42.71
CA GLU A 575 26.44 -14.79 -44.13
C GLU A 575 25.27 -15.74 -44.37
N TYR A 576 24.41 -15.39 -45.31
CA TYR A 576 23.24 -16.19 -45.67
C TYR A 576 23.51 -16.99 -46.94
N PRO A 577 22.83 -18.13 -47.17
CA PRO A 577 22.99 -18.90 -48.40
C PRO A 577 22.79 -18.08 -49.69
N TRP A 578 21.93 -17.04 -49.63
CA TRP A 578 21.66 -16.14 -50.75
C TRP A 578 22.58 -14.90 -50.82
N SER A 579 23.44 -14.66 -49.80
CA SER A 579 24.28 -13.47 -49.76
C SER A 579 25.64 -13.63 -50.47
N LYS A 580 25.96 -14.83 -50.95
CA LYS A 580 27.12 -15.12 -51.83
C LYS A 580 28.47 -14.63 -51.27
N GLY A 581 28.88 -15.09 -50.08
CA GLY A 581 30.16 -14.67 -49.49
C GLY A 581 30.12 -13.33 -48.75
N LYS A 582 28.98 -12.62 -48.75
CA LYS A 582 28.84 -11.33 -48.08
C LYS A 582 28.13 -11.47 -46.75
N LYS A 583 28.78 -11.05 -45.67
CA LYS A 583 28.12 -10.90 -44.36
C LYS A 583 27.16 -9.71 -44.38
N ARG A 584 26.03 -9.86 -43.69
CA ARG A 584 25.09 -8.78 -43.40
C ARG A 584 25.05 -8.55 -41.90
N ASN A 585 25.21 -7.29 -41.49
CA ASN A 585 24.91 -6.87 -40.14
C ASN A 585 23.39 -6.90 -39.97
N THR A 586 22.93 -7.62 -38.96
CA THR A 586 21.54 -8.00 -38.72
C THR A 586 21.36 -8.26 -37.22
N MET A 587 20.27 -8.91 -36.84
CA MET A 587 20.00 -9.33 -35.46
C MET A 587 19.50 -10.77 -35.42
N LYS A 588 19.57 -11.40 -34.25
CA LYS A 588 19.07 -12.76 -33.98
C LYS A 588 18.32 -12.78 -32.66
N LEU A 589 17.49 -13.82 -32.51
CA LEU A 589 16.97 -14.22 -31.21
C LEU A 589 17.91 -15.27 -30.61
N GLU A 590 18.35 -15.03 -29.39
CA GLU A 590 18.97 -16.02 -28.51
C GLU A 590 17.99 -16.34 -27.40
N ARG A 591 17.83 -17.63 -27.12
CA ARG A 591 16.87 -18.15 -26.15
C ARG A 591 17.61 -18.99 -25.12
N SER A 592 17.32 -18.73 -23.86
CA SER A 592 17.80 -19.50 -22.72
C SER A 592 16.67 -19.64 -21.70
N PHE A 593 16.81 -20.58 -20.78
CA PHE A 593 15.92 -20.71 -19.64
C PHE A 593 16.67 -20.29 -18.38
N VAL A 594 15.95 -19.78 -17.39
CA VAL A 594 16.43 -19.70 -16.01
C VAL A 594 16.31 -21.10 -15.43
N GLU A 595 17.44 -21.77 -15.18
CA GLU A 595 17.46 -23.17 -14.77
C GLU A 595 17.34 -23.34 -13.26
N SER A 596 17.88 -22.40 -12.47
CA SER A 596 17.87 -22.47 -11.00
C SER A 596 17.84 -21.11 -10.32
N GLU A 597 17.57 -21.11 -9.02
CA GLU A 597 17.54 -19.89 -8.18
C GLU A 597 18.88 -19.14 -8.15
N ASP A 598 20.01 -19.84 -8.35
CA ASP A 598 21.36 -19.23 -8.43
C ASP A 598 21.50 -18.17 -9.55
N GLU A 599 20.66 -18.23 -10.59
CA GLU A 599 20.67 -17.30 -11.73
C GLU A 599 19.33 -16.60 -11.95
N SER A 600 18.44 -16.65 -10.95
CA SER A 600 17.04 -16.21 -11.09
C SER A 600 16.78 -14.76 -10.66
N ARG A 601 17.81 -14.07 -10.16
CA ARG A 601 17.77 -12.65 -9.77
C ARG A 601 18.47 -11.81 -10.83
N PHE A 602 17.73 -10.97 -11.53
CA PHE A 602 18.27 -10.17 -12.63
C PHE A 602 17.47 -8.90 -12.90
N ASP A 603 18.11 -7.97 -13.58
CA ASP A 603 17.55 -6.67 -13.93
C ASP A 603 17.12 -6.61 -15.40
N TRP A 604 16.27 -5.65 -15.74
CA TRP A 604 15.85 -5.43 -17.12
C TRP A 604 17.05 -5.10 -18.02
N ALA A 605 17.21 -5.87 -19.10
CA ALA A 605 18.34 -5.71 -20.01
C ALA A 605 18.36 -4.30 -20.64
N ALA A 606 19.57 -3.75 -20.78
CA ALA A 606 19.79 -2.48 -21.49
C ALA A 606 19.11 -2.48 -22.87
N ASN A 607 18.55 -1.32 -23.26
CA ASN A 607 17.78 -1.17 -24.50
C ASN A 607 16.54 -2.08 -24.59
N GLY A 608 16.08 -2.67 -23.48
CA GLY A 608 14.96 -3.62 -23.45
C GLY A 608 15.22 -4.85 -24.33
N ALA A 609 16.49 -5.24 -24.46
CA ALA A 609 16.91 -6.23 -25.46
C ALA A 609 16.46 -7.66 -25.14
N THR A 610 16.10 -7.96 -23.89
CA THR A 610 15.66 -9.28 -23.45
C THR A 610 14.19 -9.25 -23.06
N GLN A 611 13.40 -10.18 -23.60
CA GLN A 611 12.04 -10.46 -23.16
C GLN A 611 12.05 -11.58 -22.13
N VAL A 612 11.26 -11.41 -21.07
CA VAL A 612 11.05 -12.41 -20.01
C VAL A 612 9.70 -13.08 -20.26
N LEU A 613 9.71 -14.40 -20.45
CA LEU A 613 8.53 -15.18 -20.80
C LEU A 613 8.33 -16.28 -19.75
N VAL A 614 7.18 -16.30 -19.09
CA VAL A 614 6.75 -17.44 -18.26
C VAL A 614 5.97 -18.38 -19.16
N VAL A 615 6.49 -19.59 -19.36
CA VAL A 615 5.96 -20.55 -20.35
C VAL A 615 5.66 -21.90 -19.69
N ASN A 616 4.74 -22.62 -20.30
CA ASN A 616 4.59 -24.05 -20.07
C ASN A 616 5.20 -24.81 -21.25
N GLU A 617 6.31 -25.50 -21.00
CA GLU A 617 7.09 -26.19 -22.03
C GLU A 617 6.35 -27.40 -22.64
N ASP A 618 5.41 -27.99 -21.90
CA ASP A 618 4.63 -29.17 -22.32
C ASP A 618 3.38 -28.78 -23.12
N GLU A 619 2.99 -27.51 -23.05
CA GLU A 619 1.80 -26.96 -23.70
C GLU A 619 2.18 -26.06 -24.88
N LYS A 620 2.11 -26.61 -26.09
CA LYS A 620 2.41 -25.89 -27.33
C LYS A 620 1.14 -25.46 -28.04
N ASN A 621 1.19 -24.30 -28.69
CA ASN A 621 0.15 -23.90 -29.62
C ASN A 621 0.20 -24.74 -30.91
N GLU A 622 -0.76 -24.53 -31.82
CA GLU A 622 -0.85 -25.28 -33.08
C GLU A 622 0.36 -25.12 -34.02
N PHE A 623 1.23 -24.14 -33.77
CA PHE A 623 2.44 -23.86 -34.53
C PHE A 623 3.70 -24.45 -33.89
N GLY A 624 3.59 -25.11 -32.74
CA GLY A 624 4.69 -25.74 -32.03
C GLY A 624 5.48 -24.81 -31.10
N GLU A 625 5.00 -23.59 -30.88
CA GLU A 625 5.59 -22.63 -29.92
C GLU A 625 4.99 -22.84 -28.53
N MET A 626 5.81 -22.65 -27.48
CA MET A 626 5.37 -22.78 -26.08
C MET A 626 4.36 -21.71 -25.74
N ARG A 627 3.32 -22.09 -24.99
CA ARG A 627 2.28 -21.16 -24.54
C ARG A 627 2.74 -20.48 -23.27
N GLY A 628 2.67 -19.16 -23.23
CA GLY A 628 3.15 -18.40 -22.09
C GLY A 628 2.65 -16.97 -22.01
N TYR A 629 3.15 -16.25 -21.01
CA TYR A 629 2.93 -14.84 -20.79
C TYR A 629 4.28 -14.13 -20.76
N ARG A 630 4.36 -12.99 -21.47
CA ARG A 630 5.50 -12.10 -21.39
C ARG A 630 5.29 -11.14 -20.23
N VAL A 631 6.33 -10.97 -19.42
CA VAL A 631 6.43 -9.95 -18.38
C VAL A 631 7.28 -8.80 -18.91
N LEU A 632 6.80 -7.56 -18.79
CA LEU A 632 7.52 -6.38 -19.29
C LEU A 632 7.29 -5.13 -18.43
N PRO A 633 8.31 -4.26 -18.28
CA PRO A 633 8.16 -2.97 -17.60
C PRO A 633 7.30 -2.04 -18.46
N TYR A 634 6.03 -1.86 -18.08
CA TYR A 634 5.01 -1.17 -18.87
C TYR A 634 5.27 0.33 -18.96
N THR A 635 5.54 0.95 -17.81
CA THR A 635 5.79 2.40 -17.68
C THR A 635 7.19 2.71 -17.13
N GLY A 636 8.05 1.70 -17.04
CA GLY A 636 9.37 1.77 -16.41
C GLY A 636 9.33 1.31 -14.95
N THR A 637 10.44 0.77 -14.47
CA THR A 637 10.65 0.38 -13.06
C THR A 637 12.13 0.51 -12.73
N VAL A 638 12.43 0.58 -11.43
CA VAL A 638 13.77 0.56 -10.85
C VAL A 638 13.76 -0.27 -9.56
N HIS A 639 14.93 -0.70 -9.13
CA HIS A 639 15.18 -1.33 -7.83
C HIS A 639 16.02 -0.39 -6.94
N LEU A 640 16.29 -0.81 -5.70
CA LEU A 640 17.02 0.00 -4.74
C LEU A 640 18.45 0.33 -5.22
N THR A 641 18.77 1.62 -5.27
CA THR A 641 20.09 2.14 -5.67
C THR A 641 21.15 1.76 -4.64
N VAL A 642 20.84 1.93 -3.36
CA VAL A 642 21.76 1.67 -2.26
C VAL A 642 22.09 0.18 -2.20
N LYS A 643 23.39 -0.14 -2.21
CA LYS A 643 23.89 -1.50 -2.02
C LYS A 643 24.41 -1.66 -0.61
N ASN A 644 24.12 -2.80 0.03
CA ASN A 644 24.49 -3.08 1.42
C ASN A 644 24.06 -1.95 2.38
N SER A 645 22.79 -1.56 2.29
CA SER A 645 22.23 -0.47 3.10
C SER A 645 22.43 -0.73 4.59
N SER A 646 23.07 0.21 5.28
CA SER A 646 23.26 0.14 6.73
C SER A 646 21.95 0.20 7.51
N ASN A 647 20.92 0.85 6.95
CA ASN A 647 19.62 0.99 7.59
C ASN A 647 18.84 -0.33 7.51
N LEU A 648 18.92 -1.01 6.36
CA LEU A 648 18.11 -2.20 6.09
C LEU A 648 18.78 -3.49 6.51
N ALA A 649 20.11 -3.59 6.48
CA ALA A 649 20.82 -4.86 6.64
C ALA A 649 20.16 -5.99 5.82
N ASN A 650 19.45 -6.93 6.47
CA ASN A 650 18.74 -8.06 5.83
C ASN A 650 17.22 -7.86 5.68
N ALA A 651 16.66 -6.75 6.18
CA ALA A 651 15.21 -6.52 6.29
C ALA A 651 14.45 -6.43 4.97
N ALA A 652 15.14 -6.08 3.87
CA ALA A 652 14.52 -5.84 2.56
C ALA A 652 15.36 -6.32 1.38
N ASN A 653 15.96 -7.51 1.50
CA ASN A 653 16.78 -8.12 0.45
C ASN A 653 16.02 -8.35 -0.88
N TRP A 654 14.68 -8.33 -0.86
CA TRP A 654 13.84 -8.31 -2.05
C TRP A 654 13.99 -7.04 -2.89
N ALA A 655 14.48 -5.92 -2.36
CA ALA A 655 14.53 -4.64 -3.07
C ALA A 655 15.70 -4.51 -4.06
N GLY A 656 16.62 -5.48 -4.11
CA GLY A 656 17.91 -5.35 -4.78
C GLY A 656 17.94 -5.57 -6.30
N HIS A 657 16.87 -6.10 -6.88
CA HIS A 657 16.76 -6.51 -8.28
C HIS A 657 15.37 -6.22 -8.88
N ASP A 658 15.26 -6.10 -10.20
CA ASP A 658 13.96 -5.87 -10.83
C ASP A 658 13.05 -7.12 -10.82
N ILE A 659 13.63 -8.29 -11.10
CA ILE A 659 12.95 -9.59 -11.15
C ILE A 659 13.74 -10.62 -10.37
N GLN A 660 13.02 -11.40 -9.56
CA GLN A 660 13.58 -12.49 -8.78
C GLN A 660 12.59 -13.67 -8.84
N ILE A 661 13.06 -14.89 -9.06
CA ILE A 661 12.17 -16.05 -9.21
C ILE A 661 12.59 -17.13 -8.22
N THR A 662 11.62 -17.66 -7.48
CA THR A 662 11.82 -18.77 -6.55
C THR A 662 10.87 -19.89 -6.89
N LYS A 663 11.18 -21.09 -6.42
CA LYS A 663 10.22 -22.19 -6.44
C LYS A 663 9.11 -21.90 -5.43
N GLN A 664 7.86 -22.19 -5.80
CA GLN A 664 6.73 -22.01 -4.90
C GLN A 664 6.86 -22.93 -3.68
N LYS A 665 6.75 -22.36 -2.48
CA LYS A 665 6.62 -23.08 -1.22
C LYS A 665 5.55 -22.43 -0.35
N ASP A 666 4.72 -23.25 0.28
CA ASP A 666 3.76 -22.76 1.28
C ASP A 666 4.46 -22.14 2.52
N THR A 667 5.74 -22.48 2.75
CA THR A 667 6.60 -21.89 3.80
C THR A 667 7.23 -20.55 3.41
N GLU A 668 7.08 -20.12 2.15
CA GLU A 668 7.58 -18.84 1.65
C GLU A 668 6.42 -17.99 1.10
N PRO A 669 5.35 -17.75 1.88
CA PRO A 669 4.14 -17.13 1.34
C PRO A 669 4.31 -15.64 1.05
N ARG A 670 5.27 -14.96 1.71
CA ARG A 670 5.48 -13.51 1.65
C ARG A 670 6.95 -13.12 1.55
N ALA A 671 7.26 -12.04 0.84
CA ALA A 671 8.64 -11.54 0.69
C ALA A 671 9.16 -10.74 1.90
N ALA A 672 8.25 -10.26 2.75
CA ALA A 672 8.56 -9.42 3.91
C ALA A 672 7.64 -9.75 5.10
N HIS A 673 7.99 -9.23 6.27
CA HIS A 673 7.15 -9.21 7.47
C HIS A 673 6.99 -7.78 7.95
N PRO A 674 5.83 -7.38 8.49
CA PRO A 674 5.63 -6.05 9.10
C PRO A 674 6.67 -5.65 10.15
N TYR A 675 7.38 -6.61 10.75
CA TYR A 675 8.31 -6.38 11.84
C TYR A 675 9.76 -6.71 11.44
N ASN A 676 10.06 -6.79 10.15
CA ASN A 676 11.43 -6.88 9.66
C ASN A 676 12.29 -5.70 10.16
N SER A 677 11.70 -4.50 10.31
CA SER A 677 12.39 -3.31 10.85
C SER A 677 12.80 -3.43 12.32
N GLN A 678 12.16 -4.34 13.08
CA GLN A 678 12.41 -4.49 14.51
C GLN A 678 13.67 -5.32 14.83
N ASP A 679 14.14 -6.10 13.87
CA ASP A 679 15.41 -6.83 13.93
C ASP A 679 16.01 -6.91 12.53
N VAL A 680 16.66 -5.84 12.07
CA VAL A 680 17.14 -5.72 10.68
C VAL A 680 18.25 -6.72 10.35
N ASN A 681 18.94 -7.24 11.37
CA ASN A 681 20.05 -8.19 11.19
C ASN A 681 19.57 -9.65 11.13
N ASP A 682 18.48 -9.99 11.81
CA ASP A 682 17.83 -11.31 11.73
C ASP A 682 16.31 -11.15 11.64
N PRO A 683 15.78 -10.62 10.52
CA PRO A 683 14.35 -10.31 10.40
C PRO A 683 13.49 -11.59 10.39
N PRO A 684 12.19 -11.52 10.77
CA PRO A 684 11.25 -12.63 10.61
C PRO A 684 11.28 -13.30 9.23
N VAL A 685 11.35 -12.47 8.17
CA VAL A 685 11.52 -12.92 6.79
C VAL A 685 12.76 -12.23 6.19
N ASP A 686 13.81 -13.01 6.01
CA ASP A 686 14.97 -12.67 5.19
C ASP A 686 14.78 -13.28 3.79
N PHE A 687 14.53 -12.41 2.81
CA PHE A 687 14.21 -12.83 1.45
C PHE A 687 15.36 -13.56 0.74
N ASP A 688 16.62 -13.27 1.10
CA ASP A 688 17.77 -13.93 0.48
C ASP A 688 17.80 -15.44 0.80
N LYS A 689 17.19 -15.86 1.93
CA LYS A 689 17.10 -17.28 2.31
C LYS A 689 16.15 -18.10 1.42
N PHE A 690 15.37 -17.47 0.54
CA PHE A 690 14.54 -18.19 -0.43
C PHE A 690 15.37 -18.75 -1.60
N PHE A 691 16.58 -18.22 -1.84
CA PHE A 691 17.44 -18.63 -2.96
C PHE A 691 18.45 -19.68 -2.47
N ASP A 692 18.01 -20.94 -2.38
CA ASP A 692 18.82 -22.06 -1.89
C ASP A 692 19.31 -23.00 -3.02
N GLY A 693 19.21 -22.54 -4.26
CA GLY A 693 19.76 -23.20 -5.45
C GLY A 693 18.81 -24.23 -6.07
N GLU A 694 17.51 -24.15 -5.78
CA GLU A 694 16.53 -25.06 -6.35
C GLU A 694 16.39 -24.93 -7.87
N ASN A 695 16.01 -26.03 -8.51
CA ASN A 695 15.66 -26.06 -9.93
C ASN A 695 14.37 -25.26 -10.17
N LEU A 696 14.35 -24.45 -11.23
CA LEU A 696 13.20 -23.64 -11.63
C LEU A 696 12.61 -24.08 -12.97
N ARG A 697 13.16 -25.12 -13.62
CA ARG A 697 12.64 -25.60 -14.89
C ARG A 697 11.52 -26.62 -14.72
N LYS A 698 10.33 -26.31 -15.25
CA LYS A 698 9.09 -27.09 -15.17
C LYS A 698 8.60 -27.34 -13.74
N GLU A 699 8.73 -26.34 -12.90
CA GLU A 699 8.32 -26.35 -11.49
C GLU A 699 7.19 -25.34 -11.26
N ASP A 700 6.60 -25.36 -10.07
CA ASP A 700 5.74 -24.27 -9.61
C ASP A 700 6.60 -23.06 -9.23
N LEU A 701 6.36 -21.90 -9.83
CA LEU A 701 7.26 -20.75 -9.79
C LEU A 701 6.54 -19.50 -9.30
N VAL A 702 7.17 -18.80 -8.36
CA VAL A 702 6.77 -17.46 -7.96
C VAL A 702 7.76 -16.46 -8.54
N MET A 703 7.24 -15.47 -9.26
CA MET A 703 8.02 -14.32 -9.70
C MET A 703 7.75 -13.14 -8.77
N TRP A 704 8.81 -12.63 -8.16
CA TRP A 704 8.81 -11.44 -7.31
C TRP A 704 9.30 -10.26 -8.15
N VAL A 705 8.42 -9.29 -8.38
CA VAL A 705 8.66 -8.16 -9.28
C VAL A 705 8.68 -6.86 -8.49
N ASN A 706 9.72 -6.06 -8.68
CA ASN A 706 9.76 -4.71 -8.10
C ASN A 706 9.22 -3.68 -9.09
N LEU A 707 8.31 -2.84 -8.60
CA LEU A 707 7.96 -1.54 -9.19
C LEU A 707 8.64 -0.45 -8.37
N GLY A 708 9.27 0.53 -9.01
CA GLY A 708 9.98 1.56 -8.26
C GLY A 708 10.19 2.86 -9.00
N MET A 709 10.60 3.88 -8.25
CA MET A 709 10.86 5.24 -8.70
C MET A 709 12.07 5.82 -7.94
N HIS A 710 12.99 6.46 -8.66
CA HIS A 710 13.98 7.36 -8.05
C HIS A 710 13.35 8.75 -7.95
N HIS A 711 13.08 9.22 -6.74
CA HIS A 711 12.42 10.51 -6.52
C HIS A 711 13.41 11.49 -5.89
N VAL A 712 13.70 12.56 -6.63
CA VAL A 712 14.44 13.72 -6.14
C VAL A 712 13.47 14.90 -6.21
N PRO A 713 12.69 15.16 -5.14
CA PRO A 713 11.63 16.14 -5.18
C PRO A 713 12.11 17.52 -5.60
N HIS A 714 11.36 18.15 -6.49
CA HIS A 714 11.62 19.49 -6.98
C HIS A 714 10.46 20.43 -6.60
N THR A 715 10.51 21.70 -6.99
CA THR A 715 9.48 22.68 -6.63
C THR A 715 8.07 22.36 -7.15
N GLY A 716 7.92 21.37 -8.03
CA GLY A 716 6.63 20.91 -8.54
C GLY A 716 6.00 19.81 -7.68
N ASP A 717 6.73 19.33 -6.67
CA ASP A 717 6.22 18.47 -5.60
C ASP A 717 5.68 19.29 -4.41
N LEU A 718 5.59 20.63 -4.54
CA LEU A 718 4.97 21.51 -3.56
C LEU A 718 3.58 21.96 -4.07
N PRO A 719 2.50 21.80 -3.28
CA PRO A 719 2.48 21.19 -1.94
C PRO A 719 2.65 19.66 -1.97
N ASN A 720 2.17 18.99 -3.02
CA ASN A 720 2.19 17.53 -3.15
C ASN A 720 2.87 17.06 -4.43
N THR A 721 3.45 15.86 -4.37
CA THR A 721 3.85 15.10 -5.54
C THR A 721 2.63 14.76 -6.41
N VAL A 722 2.81 14.71 -7.73
CA VAL A 722 1.70 14.45 -8.67
C VAL A 722 1.75 13.05 -9.26
N PHE A 723 0.61 12.35 -9.24
CA PHE A 723 0.42 11.01 -9.82
C PHE A 723 0.80 10.90 -11.31
N THR A 724 0.87 12.01 -12.04
CA THR A 724 1.17 12.01 -13.49
C THR A 724 2.59 11.55 -13.80
N THR A 725 3.56 11.88 -12.94
CA THR A 725 4.99 11.61 -13.14
C THR A 725 5.56 10.59 -12.17
N ALA A 726 5.05 10.54 -10.94
CA ALA A 726 5.39 9.48 -9.98
C ALA A 726 4.57 8.22 -10.29
N HIS A 727 5.04 7.44 -11.26
CA HIS A 727 4.34 6.29 -11.81
C HIS A 727 5.32 5.19 -12.24
N THR A 728 4.99 3.96 -11.88
CA THR A 728 5.68 2.74 -12.33
C THR A 728 4.66 1.61 -12.51
N GLY A 729 4.98 0.65 -13.37
CA GLY A 729 4.05 -0.42 -13.72
C GLY A 729 4.66 -1.56 -14.52
N ILE A 730 4.10 -2.75 -14.34
CA ILE A 730 4.44 -3.99 -15.05
C ILE A 730 3.21 -4.46 -15.83
N GLN A 731 3.44 -5.05 -17.00
CA GLN A 731 2.38 -5.67 -17.79
C GLN A 731 2.71 -7.14 -18.07
N PHE A 732 1.68 -7.96 -18.00
CA PHE A 732 1.65 -9.36 -18.35
C PHE A 732 0.83 -9.52 -19.61
N MET A 733 1.45 -9.93 -20.72
CA MET A 733 0.77 -10.07 -22.01
C MET A 733 0.85 -11.50 -22.55
N PRO A 734 -0.19 -12.06 -23.17
CA PRO A 734 -0.11 -13.39 -23.78
C PRO A 734 1.01 -13.45 -24.83
N ASN A 735 1.89 -14.46 -24.74
CA ASN A 735 2.93 -14.74 -25.72
C ASN A 735 2.77 -16.17 -26.24
N ASN A 736 2.38 -16.32 -27.50
CA ASN A 736 2.09 -17.61 -28.12
C ASN A 736 1.04 -18.48 -27.39
N TYR A 737 0.40 -17.96 -26.34
CA TYR A 737 -0.63 -18.66 -25.56
C TYR A 737 -1.87 -18.98 -26.38
N PHE A 738 -2.19 -18.12 -27.35
CA PHE A 738 -3.29 -18.29 -28.30
C PHE A 738 -2.76 -18.33 -29.73
N SER A 739 -3.56 -18.85 -30.65
CA SER A 739 -3.23 -18.86 -32.08
C SER A 739 -3.42 -17.51 -32.77
N MET A 740 -4.17 -16.60 -32.14
CA MET A 740 -4.42 -15.24 -32.65
C MET A 740 -4.74 -14.28 -31.52
N ASP A 741 -4.78 -12.98 -31.83
CA ASP A 741 -5.26 -11.92 -30.94
C ASP A 741 -6.70 -12.20 -30.46
N GLN A 742 -6.91 -12.21 -29.14
CA GLN A 742 -8.21 -12.49 -28.54
C GLN A 742 -9.17 -11.30 -28.60
N SER A 743 -8.66 -10.07 -28.71
CA SER A 743 -9.48 -8.86 -28.85
C SER A 743 -10.36 -8.89 -30.10
N ARG A 744 -10.01 -9.71 -31.09
CA ARG A 744 -10.79 -9.91 -32.33
C ARG A 744 -12.22 -10.42 -32.12
N GLN A 745 -12.53 -10.97 -30.94
CA GLN A 745 -13.86 -11.47 -30.59
C GLN A 745 -14.82 -10.34 -30.19
N THR A 746 -14.31 -9.16 -29.84
CA THR A 746 -15.17 -8.06 -29.41
C THR A 746 -16.03 -7.53 -30.55
N VAL A 747 -17.28 -7.25 -30.26
CA VAL A 747 -18.19 -6.53 -31.17
C VAL A 747 -17.90 -5.03 -31.21
N ASN A 748 -17.13 -4.50 -30.24
CA ASN A 748 -16.82 -3.07 -30.11
C ASN A 748 -15.72 -2.61 -31.10
N MET A 749 -15.96 -2.87 -32.39
CA MET A 749 -15.07 -2.54 -33.49
C MET A 749 -15.86 -2.09 -34.73
N VAL A 750 -15.18 -1.49 -35.70
CA VAL A 750 -15.78 -1.03 -36.94
C VAL A 750 -14.88 -1.35 -38.13
N ARG A 751 -15.49 -1.67 -39.28
CA ARG A 751 -14.85 -1.67 -40.59
C ARG A 751 -15.61 -0.75 -41.54
N ILE A 752 -14.89 0.16 -42.18
CA ILE A 752 -15.40 1.10 -43.17
C ILE A 752 -14.73 0.78 -44.50
N ASP A 753 -15.48 0.28 -45.47
CA ASP A 753 -15.03 0.13 -46.85
C ASP A 753 -15.39 1.40 -47.63
N TYR A 754 -14.48 1.93 -48.44
CA TYR A 754 -14.67 3.19 -49.16
C TYR A 754 -13.99 3.18 -50.53
N ASP A 755 -14.57 3.93 -51.46
CA ASP A 755 -14.03 4.18 -52.80
C ASP A 755 -14.57 5.50 -53.36
N ASN A 756 -13.79 6.19 -54.20
CA ASN A 756 -14.15 7.44 -54.88
C ASN A 756 -14.78 8.52 -53.97
N GLY A 757 -14.27 8.67 -52.74
CA GLY A 757 -14.78 9.65 -51.77
C GLY A 757 -16.11 9.27 -51.11
N THR A 758 -16.57 8.03 -51.29
CA THR A 758 -17.82 7.51 -50.72
C THR A 758 -17.58 6.25 -49.89
N THR A 759 -18.28 6.12 -48.77
CA THR A 759 -18.29 4.89 -47.97
C THR A 759 -19.25 3.89 -48.62
N SER A 760 -18.76 2.70 -48.96
CA SER A 760 -19.55 1.63 -49.59
C SER A 760 -20.15 0.66 -48.57
N LEU A 761 -19.48 0.46 -47.43
CA LEU A 761 -19.96 -0.39 -46.33
C LEU A 761 -19.44 0.13 -44.98
N VAL A 762 -20.30 0.11 -43.97
CA VAL A 762 -19.91 0.22 -42.55
C VAL A 762 -20.40 -1.04 -41.85
N ASP A 763 -19.46 -1.85 -41.38
CA ASP A 763 -19.74 -3.03 -40.56
C ASP A 763 -19.41 -2.72 -39.10
N THR A 764 -20.43 -2.80 -38.24
CA THR A 764 -20.35 -2.53 -36.81
C THR A 764 -20.38 -3.80 -35.97
N PHE A 765 -20.39 -4.98 -36.62
CA PHE A 765 -20.27 -6.30 -35.98
C PHE A 765 -21.30 -6.58 -34.88
N GLY A 766 -22.50 -5.99 -35.01
CA GLY A 766 -23.60 -6.21 -34.06
C GLY A 766 -23.43 -5.52 -32.70
N GLN A 767 -22.50 -4.57 -32.57
CA GLN A 767 -22.54 -3.65 -31.43
C GLN A 767 -23.91 -2.96 -31.40
N LYS A 768 -24.46 -2.73 -30.20
CA LYS A 768 -25.82 -2.21 -29.99
C LYS A 768 -26.09 -1.02 -30.93
N ASN A 769 -27.00 -1.22 -31.89
CA ASN A 769 -27.28 -0.25 -32.95
C ASN A 769 -27.89 1.05 -32.37
N SER A 770 -27.42 2.17 -32.91
CA SER A 770 -27.86 3.55 -32.71
C SER A 770 -29.29 3.85 -33.17
N ASP A 771 -30.12 2.85 -33.49
CA ASP A 771 -31.51 3.05 -33.92
C ASP A 771 -32.44 3.46 -32.75
N GLY A 772 -31.95 3.31 -31.52
CA GLY A 772 -32.50 3.99 -30.35
C GLY A 772 -31.45 4.92 -29.79
N SER A 773 -31.42 6.18 -30.23
CA SER A 773 -30.79 7.23 -29.44
C SER A 773 -31.46 7.24 -28.07
N CYS A 774 -30.75 6.81 -27.01
CA CYS A 774 -31.20 7.08 -25.67
C CYS A 774 -30.78 8.50 -25.33
N ALA A 775 -31.73 9.27 -24.81
CA ALA A 775 -31.38 10.56 -24.25
C ALA A 775 -30.69 10.27 -22.91
N LEU A 776 -29.45 10.75 -22.78
CA LEU A 776 -28.88 10.96 -21.46
C LEU A 776 -29.43 12.29 -20.98
N GLU A 777 -30.22 12.26 -19.91
CA GLU A 777 -30.46 13.49 -19.15
C GLU A 777 -29.15 13.78 -18.44
N PHE A 778 -28.29 14.58 -19.09
CA PHE A 778 -27.01 14.99 -18.51
C PHE A 778 -27.28 16.06 -17.46
N GLU A 779 -27.76 15.63 -16.30
CA GLU A 779 -27.39 16.29 -15.06
C GLU A 779 -25.97 15.80 -14.75
N PRO A 780 -24.97 16.69 -14.56
CA PRO A 780 -23.66 16.28 -14.08
C PRO A 780 -23.88 15.36 -12.89
N ALA A 781 -23.42 14.11 -13.01
CA ALA A 781 -23.42 13.18 -11.90
C ALA A 781 -22.35 13.67 -10.92
N GLU A 782 -22.63 14.77 -10.24
CA GLU A 782 -21.86 15.22 -9.10
C GLU A 782 -22.12 14.19 -8.00
N PRO A 783 -21.13 13.37 -7.65
CA PRO A 783 -21.29 12.42 -6.57
C PRO A 783 -21.62 13.18 -5.29
N ASP A 784 -22.45 12.59 -4.43
CA ASP A 784 -22.79 13.20 -3.15
C ASP A 784 -21.58 13.12 -2.20
N LEU A 785 -20.70 14.13 -2.29
CA LEU A 785 -19.51 14.21 -1.44
C LEU A 785 -19.86 14.46 0.03
N TYR A 786 -21.06 14.96 0.34
CA TYR A 786 -21.55 15.06 1.73
C TYR A 786 -21.89 13.68 2.32
N GLY A 787 -21.93 12.64 1.49
CA GLY A 787 -22.09 11.25 1.88
C GLY A 787 -20.81 10.60 2.41
N TYR A 788 -19.65 11.24 2.30
CA TYR A 788 -18.38 10.72 2.82
C TYR A 788 -18.48 10.49 4.33
N THR A 789 -18.28 9.25 4.77
CA THR A 789 -18.45 8.85 6.18
C THR A 789 -17.15 8.55 6.89
N GLY A 790 -16.10 8.23 6.14
CA GLY A 790 -14.86 7.70 6.71
C GLY A 790 -15.08 6.30 7.27
N ASP A 791 -14.43 6.01 8.39
CA ASP A 791 -14.38 4.65 8.92
C ASP A 791 -15.53 4.31 9.88
N VAL A 792 -16.09 3.12 9.72
CA VAL A 792 -17.14 2.56 10.57
C VAL A 792 -16.57 1.48 11.49
N VAL A 793 -16.62 1.75 12.80
CA VAL A 793 -16.00 0.93 13.83
C VAL A 793 -17.03 0.06 14.55
N ILE A 794 -16.69 -1.22 14.71
CA ILE A 794 -17.47 -2.20 15.48
C ILE A 794 -16.60 -2.87 16.53
N ARG A 795 -16.94 -2.69 17.82
CA ARG A 795 -16.26 -3.37 18.93
C ARG A 795 -16.46 -4.88 18.88
N LYS A 796 -15.36 -5.62 19.07
CA LYS A 796 -15.26 -7.10 19.11
C LYS A 796 -15.09 -7.68 20.51
N PHE A 797 -14.62 -6.89 21.47
CA PHE A 797 -14.53 -7.36 22.86
C PHE A 797 -14.75 -6.25 23.90
N PRO A 798 -15.85 -6.27 24.67
CA PRO A 798 -17.03 -7.15 24.48
C PRO A 798 -17.68 -6.90 23.11
N TYR A 799 -18.16 -7.95 22.45
CA TYR A 799 -18.72 -7.86 21.10
C TYR A 799 -20.03 -7.06 21.08
N ASP A 800 -20.04 -5.94 20.35
CA ASP A 800 -21.21 -5.05 20.27
C ASP A 800 -21.49 -4.61 18.82
N PRO A 801 -22.05 -5.51 17.97
CA PRO A 801 -22.30 -5.22 16.56
C PRO A 801 -23.46 -4.26 16.32
N ASN A 802 -24.29 -3.99 17.34
CA ASN A 802 -25.50 -3.17 17.17
C ASN A 802 -25.26 -1.69 17.49
N ASN A 803 -24.07 -1.32 17.97
CA ASN A 803 -23.70 0.06 18.29
C ASN A 803 -22.43 0.50 17.53
N PRO A 804 -22.44 0.52 16.19
CA PRO A 804 -21.33 1.08 15.43
C PRO A 804 -21.13 2.57 15.73
N TYR A 805 -19.88 3.02 15.62
CA TYR A 805 -19.48 4.43 15.75
C TYR A 805 -18.43 4.77 14.69
N TYR A 806 -18.05 6.04 14.61
CA TYR A 806 -17.03 6.54 13.69
C TYR A 806 -15.78 6.93 14.47
N ASP A 807 -14.61 6.50 14.00
CA ASP A 807 -13.32 6.80 14.63
C ASP A 807 -12.15 6.57 13.66
N THR A 808 -11.92 7.56 12.79
CA THR A 808 -10.77 7.54 11.89
C THR A 808 -9.45 7.85 12.61
N GLU A 809 -9.49 8.66 13.70
CA GLU A 809 -8.29 9.09 14.43
C GLU A 809 -7.58 7.93 15.13
N SER A 810 -8.32 6.93 15.62
CA SER A 810 -7.73 5.75 16.29
C SER A 810 -6.99 4.76 15.37
N ILE A 811 -7.07 4.98 14.06
CA ILE A 811 -6.35 4.20 13.05
C ILE A 811 -4.96 4.76 12.82
N VAL A 812 -4.92 6.11 12.77
CA VAL A 812 -3.81 6.87 12.24
C VAL A 812 -2.65 6.72 13.15
#